data_AF-A0A6G0ZFG6-F1
#
_entry.id   AF-A0A6G0ZFG6-F1
#
_cell.length_a   1.000
_cell.length_b   1.000
_cell.length_c   1.000
_cell.angle_alpha   90.00
_cell.angle_beta   90.00
_cell.angle_gamma   90.00
#
_symmetry.space_group_name_H-M   'P 1'
#
loop_
_entity.id
_entity.type
_entity.pdbx_description
1 polymer ?
#
loop_
_entity_poly.entity_id
_entity_poly.type
_entity_poly.pdbx_seq_one_letter_code
_entity_poly.pdbx_strand_id
1 'polypeptide(L)'
;VFDYDWGLQDDFMGAAQIDLTLLELGKQHELCLQLRDTQNAEYLGEIYLDVTLIPQSREEREQSLQKTGKVTEIGRKYKCQVWSSVVTIVLIKLKNCTIPEGLCDPYVRFRLGGEKFKSKGSSRMPTPTWLEQFDLHLFDDQTQELEINVCAKERSREEIVASTIMDLSKLEREKTHKIKYKLNVGGSGGVSDDHGGDHHQNRDITSGGILYLLLTISGTSTIAMVSDLSNYEREITEQEHIRKKYAPRRTFCDLLDVGVLTVRVYKAQGLTSADLCGKSDPFCVLELVNARLQTHTEYKTLSPTWDKIFTFNVKDINSVLEVTVFDEDPDYKVEFLGKVAIPLLSINNGVQKWYSLKDKKLSARAKGNDPKILLEMRLIWNPIRAFIRTLNPKEEKYMQQDIKFKRQTLIRNVMRLKQLVLWAIDIGKYFEYWVEWESPMHTILVLIGFVVACQFFEPYMAPIALLLVFLKYYVAYSWGASKFIDEDDEQQIDEDDQQDDQQDDQDDEKAKEEKKSLKERVAAVQEVTQLVQNTIGDIASFGEKIKNLLNFSVPFLSYLAIVLLIAVTIVLYFIPIRYLIMGWGINKFTRKILRPHTIPNNELLDLLSRVPDNEEKIYYKELTTIDSVDGGDKLNKDSRRKQKL
;
A
#
# COMPACT_ATOMS: atom_id res chain seq x y z
N VAL A 1 30.06 -52.44 9.87
CA VAL A 1 30.55 -52.06 8.53
C VAL A 1 30.20 -53.20 7.62
N PHE A 2 29.61 -52.90 6.47
CA PHE A 2 29.23 -53.89 5.48
C PHE A 2 29.79 -53.46 4.12
N ASP A 3 30.24 -54.42 3.32
CA ASP A 3 30.63 -54.16 1.93
C ASP A 3 29.37 -54.15 1.08
N TYR A 4 29.18 -53.10 0.28
CA TYR A 4 27.96 -52.96 -0.52
C TYR A 4 28.15 -53.59 -1.89
N ASP A 5 27.43 -54.69 -2.14
CA ASP A 5 27.48 -55.42 -3.40
C ASP A 5 26.20 -55.19 -4.21
N TRP A 6 26.36 -54.74 -5.47
CA TRP A 6 25.22 -54.54 -6.36
C TRP A 6 24.55 -55.88 -6.71
N GLY A 7 23.40 -56.14 -6.09
CA GLY A 7 22.48 -57.23 -6.45
C GLY A 7 22.54 -58.49 -5.58
N LEU A 8 23.32 -58.49 -4.50
CA LEU A 8 23.35 -59.53 -3.46
C LEU A 8 23.25 -58.90 -2.07
N GLN A 9 23.23 -59.71 -1.01
CA GLN A 9 23.16 -59.24 0.38
C GLN A 9 24.54 -58.77 0.84
N ASP A 10 24.63 -57.55 1.37
CA ASP A 10 25.88 -56.92 1.82
C ASP A 10 26.68 -57.80 2.81
N ASP A 11 27.99 -57.95 2.54
CA ASP A 11 28.89 -58.80 3.33
C ASP A 11 29.35 -58.09 4.61
N PHE A 12 29.36 -58.81 5.74
CA PHE A 12 29.76 -58.25 7.03
C PHE A 12 31.28 -58.08 7.14
N MET A 13 31.74 -56.84 7.30
CA MET A 13 33.17 -56.49 7.40
C MET A 13 33.63 -56.16 8.84
N GLY A 14 32.78 -56.36 9.85
CA GLY A 14 33.11 -56.11 11.25
C GLY A 14 32.27 -55.03 11.92
N ALA A 15 32.21 -55.08 13.25
CA ALA A 15 31.46 -54.15 14.09
C ALA A 15 32.35 -53.55 15.19
N ALA A 16 32.02 -52.33 15.61
CA ALA A 16 32.61 -51.68 16.77
C ALA A 16 31.50 -51.03 17.60
N GLN A 17 31.70 -50.92 18.91
CA GLN A 17 30.79 -50.24 19.82
C GLN A 17 31.41 -48.91 20.26
N ILE A 18 30.58 -47.87 20.31
CA ILE A 18 30.98 -46.54 20.75
C ILE A 18 30.25 -46.24 22.06
N ASP A 19 31.01 -45.96 23.11
CA ASP A 19 30.43 -45.47 24.36
C ASP A 19 30.17 -43.96 24.23
N LEU A 20 28.90 -43.60 24.11
CA LEU A 20 28.47 -42.21 23.94
C LEU A 20 28.69 -41.36 25.20
N THR A 21 28.93 -41.96 26.37
CA THR A 21 29.18 -41.23 27.61
C THR A 21 30.55 -40.55 27.65
N LEU A 22 31.47 -40.97 26.78
CA LEU A 22 32.82 -40.43 26.66
C LEU A 22 32.90 -39.23 25.69
N LEU A 23 31.81 -38.87 25.03
CA LEU A 23 31.77 -37.81 24.01
C LEU A 23 31.12 -36.54 24.56
N GLU A 24 31.78 -35.39 24.37
CA GLU A 24 31.20 -34.11 24.74
C GLU A 24 30.15 -33.63 23.71
N LEU A 25 29.02 -33.12 24.22
CA LEU A 25 27.93 -32.54 23.43
C LEU A 25 28.42 -31.39 22.53
N GLY A 26 28.10 -31.45 21.24
CA GLY A 26 28.35 -30.38 20.27
C GLY A 26 29.81 -30.21 19.81
N LYS A 27 30.74 -31.06 20.26
CA LYS A 27 32.13 -31.10 19.76
C LYS A 27 32.36 -32.31 18.86
N GLN A 28 33.10 -32.09 17.77
CA GLN A 28 33.54 -33.15 16.87
C GLN A 28 34.71 -33.89 17.51
N HIS A 29 34.59 -35.22 17.61
CA HIS A 29 35.64 -36.09 18.13
C HIS A 29 36.05 -37.07 17.03
N GLU A 30 37.35 -37.13 16.75
CA GLU A 30 37.93 -38.13 15.86
C GLU A 30 38.17 -39.42 16.68
N LEU A 31 37.45 -40.49 16.34
CA LEU A 31 37.55 -41.79 16.98
C LEU A 31 38.19 -42.80 16.03
N CYS A 32 39.23 -43.49 16.50
CA CYS A 32 39.73 -44.70 15.86
C CYS A 32 39.15 -45.91 16.59
N LEU A 33 38.35 -46.71 15.89
CA LEU A 33 37.66 -47.87 16.45
C LEU A 33 38.14 -49.14 15.76
N GLN A 34 38.48 -50.15 16.55
CA GLN A 34 38.85 -51.47 16.04
C GLN A 34 37.60 -52.28 15.73
N LEU A 35 37.47 -52.70 14.48
CA LEU A 35 36.40 -53.58 14.01
C LEU A 35 36.69 -55.01 14.43
N ARG A 36 35.69 -55.67 15.02
CA ARG A 36 35.77 -57.06 15.46
C ARG A 36 34.62 -57.88 14.92
N ASP A 37 34.84 -59.17 14.80
CA ASP A 37 33.76 -60.10 14.53
C ASP A 37 32.85 -60.24 15.77
N THR A 38 31.54 -60.29 15.53
CA THR A 38 30.51 -60.41 16.58
C THR A 38 30.51 -61.76 17.29
N GLN A 39 31.08 -62.80 16.67
CA GLN A 39 31.07 -64.17 17.22
C GLN A 39 32.43 -64.59 17.81
N ASN A 40 33.55 -64.27 17.15
CA ASN A 40 34.87 -64.76 17.55
C ASN A 40 35.88 -63.70 18.02
N ALA A 41 35.49 -62.42 18.12
CA ALA A 41 36.34 -61.31 18.56
C ALA A 41 37.70 -61.19 17.82
N GLU A 42 37.80 -61.76 16.61
CA GLU A 42 38.95 -61.59 15.73
C GLU A 42 39.01 -60.14 15.23
N TYR A 43 40.25 -59.64 15.08
CA TYR A 43 40.52 -58.29 14.61
C TYR A 43 40.30 -58.22 13.09
N LEU A 44 39.37 -57.37 12.66
CA LEU A 44 38.96 -57.22 11.25
C LEU A 44 39.36 -55.87 10.63
N GLY A 45 40.05 -55.00 11.38
CA GLY A 45 40.57 -53.72 10.90
C GLY A 45 40.26 -52.55 11.83
N GLU A 46 40.52 -51.33 11.35
CA GLU A 46 40.27 -50.09 12.08
C GLU A 46 39.47 -49.12 11.21
N ILE A 47 38.52 -48.41 11.82
CA ILE A 47 37.74 -47.34 11.19
C ILE A 47 37.97 -46.02 11.92
N TYR A 48 38.20 -44.97 11.14
CA TYR A 48 38.33 -43.60 11.62
C TYR A 48 36.99 -42.89 11.40
N LEU A 49 36.38 -42.39 12.47
CA LEU A 49 35.07 -41.74 12.44
C LEU A 49 35.14 -40.38 13.12
N ASP A 50 34.54 -39.39 12.47
CA ASP A 50 34.29 -38.09 13.08
C ASP A 50 32.86 -38.09 13.65
N VAL A 51 32.76 -38.18 14.97
CA VAL A 51 31.47 -38.30 15.66
C VAL A 51 31.16 -37.00 16.39
N THR A 52 29.96 -36.46 16.16
CA THR A 52 29.44 -35.28 16.87
C THR A 52 28.13 -35.64 17.55
N LEU A 53 28.08 -35.51 18.88
CA LEU A 53 26.89 -35.80 19.67
C LEU A 53 25.95 -34.56 19.69
N ILE A 54 24.69 -34.72 19.27
CA ILE A 54 23.69 -33.65 19.21
C ILE A 54 22.44 -34.07 20.01
N PRO A 55 21.89 -33.22 20.89
CA PRO A 55 20.72 -33.57 21.69
C PRO A 55 19.45 -33.63 20.81
N GLN A 56 18.58 -34.61 21.09
CA GLN A 56 17.36 -34.88 20.31
C GLN A 56 16.19 -33.95 20.70
N SER A 57 16.22 -33.35 21.89
CA SER A 57 15.19 -32.46 22.43
C SER A 57 15.41 -30.99 22.03
N ARG A 58 14.34 -30.32 21.59
CA ARG A 58 14.36 -28.92 21.13
C ARG A 58 14.75 -27.94 22.25
N GLU A 59 14.36 -28.22 23.49
CA GLU A 59 14.61 -27.37 24.65
C GLU A 59 16.06 -27.46 25.17
N GLU A 60 16.69 -28.63 25.09
CA GLU A 60 18.08 -28.83 25.51
C GLU A 60 19.09 -28.27 24.50
N ARG A 61 18.74 -28.29 23.21
CA ARG A 61 19.54 -27.70 22.12
C ARG A 61 19.71 -26.19 22.28
N GLU A 62 18.66 -25.49 22.71
CA GLU A 62 18.70 -24.04 22.93
C GLU A 62 19.56 -23.69 24.16
N GLN A 63 19.55 -24.54 25.20
CA GLN A 63 20.37 -24.36 26.40
C GLN A 63 21.86 -24.67 26.19
N SER A 64 22.21 -25.64 25.32
CA SER A 64 23.62 -25.96 25.02
C SER A 64 24.27 -24.90 24.12
N LEU A 65 23.53 -24.35 23.16
CA LEU A 65 23.99 -23.27 22.27
C LEU A 65 24.33 -21.98 23.03
N GLN A 66 23.70 -21.74 24.19
CA GLN A 66 24.03 -20.61 25.06
C GLN A 66 25.33 -20.82 25.87
N LYS A 67 25.77 -22.06 26.10
CA LYS A 67 26.92 -22.36 26.98
C LYS A 67 28.27 -22.44 26.25
N THR A 68 28.31 -22.90 25.01
CA THR A 68 29.56 -23.04 24.24
C THR A 68 29.73 -21.91 23.24
N GLY A 69 29.86 -20.68 23.75
CA GLY A 69 30.30 -19.54 22.96
C GLY A 69 31.79 -19.62 22.65
N LYS A 70 32.17 -20.22 21.51
CA LYS A 70 33.22 -19.80 20.57
C LYS A 70 33.67 -20.93 19.64
N VAL A 71 33.93 -20.54 18.39
CA VAL A 71 34.71 -21.22 17.32
C VAL A 71 33.92 -22.13 16.37
N THR A 72 33.19 -21.53 15.42
CA THR A 72 33.33 -21.69 13.94
C THR A 72 32.17 -20.97 13.25
N GLU A 73 32.23 -19.64 13.20
CA GLU A 73 31.08 -18.80 12.83
C GLU A 73 31.34 -17.81 11.69
N ILE A 74 32.48 -17.87 11.00
CA ILE A 74 32.85 -16.81 10.06
C ILE A 74 32.30 -17.06 8.63
N GLY A 75 32.00 -18.31 8.26
CA GLY A 75 31.52 -18.65 6.91
C GLY A 75 30.01 -18.81 6.73
N ARG A 76 29.25 -19.02 7.83
CA ARG A 76 27.78 -19.24 7.80
C ARG A 76 26.96 -18.08 8.37
N LYS A 77 27.60 -17.10 9.03
CA LYS A 77 26.90 -15.99 9.72
C LYS A 77 26.10 -15.06 8.81
N TYR A 78 26.45 -14.94 7.52
CA TYR A 78 25.78 -13.99 6.63
C TYR A 78 24.45 -14.47 6.03
N LYS A 79 24.03 -15.73 6.28
CA LYS A 79 22.79 -16.27 5.67
C LYS A 79 21.60 -16.46 6.62
N CYS A 80 21.79 -16.34 7.93
CA CYS A 80 20.72 -16.50 8.92
C CYS A 80 20.71 -15.39 9.97
N GLN A 81 21.25 -14.23 9.67
CA GLN A 81 21.12 -13.09 10.57
C GLN A 81 19.69 -12.55 10.42
N VAL A 82 18.92 -12.60 11.51
CA VAL A 82 17.60 -11.96 11.56
C VAL A 82 17.85 -10.47 11.68
N TRP A 83 17.29 -9.67 10.77
CA TRP A 83 17.40 -8.21 10.84
C TRP A 83 16.52 -7.65 11.97
N SER A 84 16.94 -6.53 12.52
CA SER A 84 16.25 -5.83 13.61
C SER A 84 15.06 -5.00 13.11
N SER A 85 15.16 -4.47 11.89
CA SER A 85 14.20 -3.56 11.27
C SER A 85 14.46 -3.43 9.78
N VAL A 86 13.48 -2.88 9.07
CA VAL A 86 13.54 -2.62 7.63
C VAL A 86 13.41 -1.13 7.37
N VAL A 87 14.32 -0.62 6.54
CA VAL A 87 14.42 0.76 6.08
C VAL A 87 13.83 0.84 4.67
N THR A 88 12.60 1.32 4.58
CA THR A 88 11.93 1.58 3.29
C THR A 88 12.25 2.99 2.81
N ILE A 89 12.86 3.09 1.63
CA ILE A 89 13.21 4.34 0.95
C ILE A 89 12.37 4.49 -0.31
N VAL A 90 11.59 5.56 -0.42
CA VAL A 90 10.91 5.96 -1.67
C VAL A 90 11.66 7.14 -2.27
N LEU A 91 12.37 6.88 -3.37
CA LEU A 91 13.12 7.87 -4.12
C LEU A 91 12.19 8.66 -5.04
N ILE A 92 11.96 9.94 -4.74
CA ILE A 92 11.01 10.76 -5.48
C ILE A 92 11.70 11.46 -6.66
N LYS A 93 12.57 12.44 -6.36
CA LYS A 93 13.18 13.32 -7.38
C LYS A 93 14.42 14.04 -6.88
N LEU A 94 15.21 14.52 -7.84
CA LEU A 94 16.37 15.37 -7.61
C LEU A 94 16.16 16.72 -8.32
N LYS A 95 16.45 17.82 -7.61
CA LYS A 95 16.36 19.19 -8.15
C LYS A 95 17.70 19.90 -8.04
N ASN A 96 17.97 20.84 -8.95
CA ASN A 96 19.12 21.74 -8.91
C ASN A 96 20.48 21.00 -8.87
N CYS A 97 20.58 19.83 -9.49
CA CYS A 97 21.84 19.10 -9.60
C CYS A 97 22.51 19.46 -10.93
N THR A 98 23.72 19.99 -10.88
CA THR A 98 24.55 20.22 -12.06
C THR A 98 25.24 18.92 -12.43
N ILE A 99 24.78 18.27 -13.49
CA ILE A 99 25.44 17.09 -14.05
C ILE A 99 26.57 17.59 -14.96
N PRO A 100 27.82 17.12 -14.81
CA PRO A 100 28.93 17.56 -15.67
C PRO A 100 28.65 17.28 -17.15
N GLU A 101 29.09 18.18 -18.03
CA GLU A 101 28.90 18.04 -19.48
C GLU A 101 29.54 16.73 -19.99
N GLY A 102 28.74 15.89 -20.65
CA GLY A 102 29.13 14.56 -21.16
C GLY A 102 28.37 13.41 -20.46
N LEU A 103 28.22 13.47 -19.14
CA LEU A 103 27.54 12.42 -18.38
C LEU A 103 26.02 12.40 -18.64
N CYS A 104 25.50 11.24 -19.04
CA CYS A 104 24.07 10.99 -19.25
C CYS A 104 23.52 10.10 -18.13
N ASP A 105 22.19 10.10 -17.96
CA ASP A 105 21.44 9.19 -17.08
C ASP A 105 21.85 9.13 -15.60
N PRO A 106 21.49 10.17 -14.79
CA PRO A 106 21.69 10.11 -13.35
C PRO A 106 20.89 8.96 -12.73
N TYR A 107 21.48 8.34 -11.71
CA TYR A 107 20.82 7.37 -10.83
C TYR A 107 21.37 7.50 -9.40
N VAL A 108 20.65 6.93 -8.45
CA VAL A 108 21.01 6.96 -7.04
C VAL A 108 21.40 5.57 -6.56
N ARG A 109 22.48 5.49 -5.80
CA ARG A 109 22.92 4.29 -5.08
C ARG A 109 22.71 4.48 -3.60
N PHE A 110 22.06 3.51 -2.99
CA PHE A 110 21.89 3.41 -1.55
C PHE A 110 22.81 2.32 -1.02
N ARG A 111 23.49 2.59 0.09
CA ARG A 111 24.25 1.57 0.83
C ARG A 111 23.93 1.69 2.31
N LEU A 112 23.55 0.58 2.92
CA LEU A 112 23.32 0.44 4.36
C LEU A 112 24.04 -0.84 4.80
N GLY A 113 25.11 -0.67 5.58
CA GLY A 113 25.99 -1.78 5.95
C GLY A 113 26.47 -2.59 4.72
N GLY A 114 26.07 -3.85 4.66
CA GLY A 114 26.41 -4.77 3.56
C GLY A 114 25.52 -4.64 2.31
N GLU A 115 24.33 -4.08 2.43
CA GLU A 115 23.35 -4.02 1.33
C GLU A 115 23.60 -2.83 0.41
N LYS A 116 23.47 -3.06 -0.90
CA LYS A 116 23.68 -2.04 -1.94
C LYS A 116 22.56 -2.11 -2.97
N PHE A 117 21.83 -1.02 -3.10
CA PHE A 117 20.77 -0.87 -4.10
C PHE A 117 21.10 0.25 -5.08
N LYS A 118 20.61 0.12 -6.31
CA LYS A 118 20.80 1.09 -7.39
C LYS A 118 19.46 1.35 -8.08
N SER A 119 19.12 2.62 -8.25
CA SER A 119 17.93 3.02 -9.02
C SER A 119 18.14 2.86 -10.52
N LYS A 120 17.04 2.88 -11.30
CA LYS A 120 17.14 2.97 -12.76
C LYS A 120 17.75 4.32 -13.17
N GLY A 121 18.34 4.34 -14.36
CA GLY A 121 18.83 5.60 -14.95
C GLY A 121 17.63 6.46 -15.38
N SER A 122 17.62 7.74 -15.00
CA SER A 122 16.62 8.68 -15.48
C SER A 122 17.12 9.34 -16.76
N SER A 123 16.38 9.19 -17.87
CA SER A 123 16.69 9.88 -19.13
C SER A 123 16.66 11.41 -18.96
N ARG A 124 17.35 12.15 -19.85
CA ARG A 124 17.60 13.61 -19.85
C ARG A 124 16.38 14.44 -19.47
N MET A 125 16.18 14.65 -18.17
CA MET A 125 15.27 15.66 -17.64
C MET A 125 16.07 16.61 -16.73
N PRO A 126 15.80 17.93 -16.77
CA PRO A 126 16.48 18.90 -15.91
C PRO A 126 16.22 18.64 -14.41
N THR A 127 15.19 17.86 -14.08
CA THR A 127 14.91 17.35 -12.74
C THR A 127 14.51 15.88 -12.84
N PRO A 128 15.43 14.93 -12.61
CA PRO A 128 15.10 13.51 -12.73
C PRO A 128 14.16 13.06 -11.62
N THR A 129 13.21 12.20 -11.97
CA THR A 129 12.18 11.60 -11.11
C THR A 129 12.22 10.10 -11.28
N TRP A 130 12.32 9.35 -10.19
CA TRP A 130 12.41 7.88 -10.24
C TRP A 130 11.12 7.21 -9.80
N LEU A 131 10.54 7.66 -8.68
CA LEU A 131 9.37 7.03 -8.05
C LEU A 131 9.62 5.53 -7.82
N GLU A 132 10.77 5.22 -7.23
CA GLU A 132 11.22 3.85 -6.94
C GLU A 132 11.25 3.61 -5.43
N GLN A 133 10.86 2.41 -5.00
CA GLN A 133 10.93 1.95 -3.62
C GLN A 133 12.06 0.94 -3.45
N PHE A 134 12.81 1.08 -2.35
CA PHE A 134 13.85 0.16 -1.92
C PHE A 134 13.62 -0.20 -0.46
N ASP A 135 13.72 -1.49 -0.15
CA ASP A 135 13.62 -1.99 1.21
C ASP A 135 14.99 -2.57 1.60
N LEU A 136 15.62 -1.99 2.62
CA LEU A 136 16.93 -2.38 3.12
C LEU A 136 16.83 -2.94 4.54
N HIS A 137 17.55 -3.99 4.86
CA HIS A 137 17.55 -4.63 6.17
C HIS A 137 18.60 -4.01 7.08
N LEU A 138 18.19 -3.60 8.29
CA LEU A 138 19.08 -3.08 9.32
C LEU A 138 19.34 -4.13 10.39
N PHE A 139 20.62 -4.43 10.62
CA PHE A 139 21.08 -5.40 11.61
C PHE A 139 21.66 -4.70 12.84
N ASP A 140 21.54 -5.31 14.03
CA ASP A 140 21.97 -4.70 15.30
C ASP A 140 23.49 -4.48 15.41
N ASP A 141 24.27 -5.22 14.64
CA ASP A 141 25.75 -5.17 14.61
C ASP A 141 26.32 -4.21 13.56
N GLN A 142 25.46 -3.54 12.77
CA GLN A 142 25.86 -2.64 11.69
C GLN A 142 25.77 -1.16 12.10
N THR A 143 26.56 -0.32 11.43
CA THR A 143 26.44 1.13 11.56
C THR A 143 25.09 1.60 10.99
N GLN A 144 24.36 2.44 11.74
CA GLN A 144 23.07 3.00 11.33
C GLN A 144 23.23 4.18 10.35
N GLU A 145 24.24 4.12 9.49
CA GLU A 145 24.57 5.16 8.52
C GLU A 145 24.14 4.73 7.11
N LEU A 146 23.19 5.47 6.55
CA LEU A 146 22.74 5.29 5.17
C LEU A 146 23.56 6.19 4.24
N GLU A 147 24.39 5.59 3.39
CA GLU A 147 25.09 6.30 2.32
C GLU A 147 24.19 6.44 1.10
N ILE A 148 24.09 7.66 0.57
CA ILE A 148 23.33 7.99 -0.62
C ILE A 148 24.27 8.66 -1.63
N ASN A 149 24.50 7.99 -2.75
CA ASN A 149 25.40 8.46 -3.79
C ASN A 149 24.62 8.71 -5.09
N VAL A 150 24.68 9.93 -5.62
CA VAL A 150 24.17 10.25 -6.94
C VAL A 150 25.28 10.04 -7.95
N CYS A 151 25.11 9.05 -8.81
CA CYS A 151 26.04 8.73 -9.88
C CYS A 151 25.45 9.12 -11.23
N ALA A 152 26.30 9.46 -12.18
CA ALA A 152 25.93 9.54 -13.59
C ALA A 152 26.82 8.59 -14.40
N LYS A 153 26.28 8.03 -15.48
CA LYS A 153 26.99 7.03 -16.29
C LYS A 153 26.96 7.40 -17.75
N GLU A 154 28.15 7.53 -18.34
CA GLU A 154 28.30 7.65 -19.79
C GLU A 154 29.04 6.44 -20.34
N ARG A 155 28.37 5.61 -21.15
CA ARG A 155 28.90 4.37 -21.74
C ARG A 155 29.53 3.45 -20.66
N SER A 156 30.83 3.56 -20.41
CA SER A 156 31.63 2.82 -19.43
C SER A 156 32.20 3.67 -18.29
N ARG A 157 32.14 5.00 -18.36
CA ARG A 157 32.62 5.90 -17.31
C ARG A 157 31.47 6.20 -16.35
N GLU A 158 31.71 5.89 -15.08
CA GLU A 158 30.79 6.19 -14.00
C GLU A 158 31.45 7.19 -13.05
N GLU A 159 30.73 8.26 -12.71
CA GLU A 159 31.23 9.30 -11.82
C GLU A 159 30.21 9.59 -10.72
N ILE A 160 30.69 9.71 -9.47
CA ILE A 160 29.87 10.13 -8.34
C ILE A 160 29.78 11.66 -8.40
N VAL A 161 28.61 12.15 -8.80
CA VAL A 161 28.34 13.58 -8.94
C VAL A 161 28.15 14.21 -7.56
N ALA A 162 27.47 13.50 -6.67
CA ALA A 162 27.22 13.98 -5.31
C ALA A 162 27.08 12.81 -4.33
N SER A 163 27.45 13.04 -3.07
CA SER A 163 27.36 12.02 -2.02
C SER A 163 26.84 12.62 -0.73
N THR A 164 26.19 11.78 0.08
CA THR A 164 25.82 12.11 1.45
C THR A 164 25.72 10.86 2.32
N ILE A 165 25.89 11.06 3.62
CA ILE A 165 25.67 10.05 4.66
C ILE A 165 24.57 10.57 5.59
N MET A 166 23.65 9.70 5.96
CA MET A 166 22.53 10.00 6.83
C MET A 166 22.51 9.05 8.01
N ASP A 167 22.54 9.62 9.21
CA ASP A 167 22.41 8.87 10.45
C ASP A 167 20.93 8.56 10.73
N LEU A 168 20.57 7.27 10.69
CA LEU A 168 19.22 6.78 10.88
C LEU A 168 18.77 6.82 12.35
N SER A 169 19.71 6.89 13.31
CA SER A 169 19.39 6.91 14.74
C SER A 169 18.59 8.15 15.17
N LYS A 170 18.70 9.23 14.40
CA LYS A 170 18.00 10.51 14.62
C LYS A 170 16.55 10.48 14.18
N LEU A 171 16.12 9.45 13.46
CA LEU A 171 14.77 9.33 12.92
C LEU A 171 13.90 8.50 13.85
N GLU A 172 12.68 8.97 14.10
CA GLU A 172 11.68 8.23 14.86
C GLU A 172 11.32 6.94 14.11
N ARG A 173 11.36 5.80 14.81
CA ARG A 173 10.91 4.50 14.26
C ARG A 173 9.39 4.48 14.12
N GLU A 174 8.90 3.58 13.27
CA GLU A 174 7.47 3.37 12.97
C GLU A 174 6.76 4.64 12.43
N LYS A 175 7.51 5.49 11.73
CA LYS A 175 7.02 6.73 11.12
C LYS A 175 7.70 7.01 9.79
N THR A 176 6.91 7.45 8.80
CA THR A 176 7.43 7.88 7.51
C THR A 176 7.86 9.35 7.55
N HIS A 177 9.14 9.59 7.27
CA HIS A 177 9.75 10.93 7.25
C HIS A 177 9.85 11.45 5.82
N LYS A 178 9.37 12.69 5.59
CA LYS A 178 9.58 13.39 4.32
C LYS A 178 10.93 14.11 4.36
N ILE A 179 11.93 13.57 3.69
CA ILE A 179 13.30 14.08 3.77
C ILE A 179 13.62 14.91 2.53
N LYS A 180 14.04 16.15 2.77
CA LYS A 180 14.63 17.05 1.78
C LYS A 180 16.10 17.22 2.12
N TYR A 181 16.97 16.56 1.37
CA TYR A 181 18.40 16.51 1.68
C TYR A 181 19.21 17.31 0.66
N LYS A 182 20.12 18.16 1.14
CA LYS A 182 21.05 18.90 0.28
C LYS A 182 22.29 18.06 0.08
N LEU A 183 22.62 17.77 -1.17
CA LEU A 183 23.76 16.92 -1.51
C LEU A 183 25.04 17.75 -1.63
N ASN A 184 26.17 17.11 -1.33
CA ASN A 184 27.50 17.69 -1.48
C ASN A 184 28.13 17.18 -2.80
N VAL A 185 28.67 18.09 -3.62
CA VAL A 185 29.33 17.74 -4.89
C VAL A 185 30.61 16.93 -4.61
N GLY A 186 30.83 15.82 -5.33
CA GLY A 186 32.03 14.99 -5.17
C GLY A 186 33.32 15.68 -5.67
N GLY A 187 34.50 15.54 -5.05
CA GLY A 187 34.89 14.62 -3.98
C GLY A 187 36.23 14.95 -3.30
N SER A 188 36.69 13.95 -2.52
CA SER A 188 37.81 13.89 -1.57
C SER A 188 37.52 14.47 -0.18
N GLY A 189 37.39 13.55 0.78
CA GLY A 189 37.73 13.86 2.17
C GLY A 189 39.20 14.25 2.24
N GLY A 190 39.45 15.56 2.24
CA GLY A 190 40.69 16.14 2.73
C GLY A 190 40.43 16.65 4.13
N VAL A 191 41.18 16.13 5.09
CA VAL A 191 41.43 16.79 6.37
C VAL A 191 41.74 18.26 6.07
N SER A 192 40.87 19.17 6.49
CA SER A 192 41.21 20.58 6.57
C SER A 192 42.08 20.75 7.80
N ASP A 193 43.39 20.66 7.60
CA ASP A 193 44.35 21.26 8.51
C ASP A 193 44.02 22.76 8.61
N ASP A 194 43.63 23.15 9.83
CA ASP A 194 43.33 24.51 10.23
C ASP A 194 44.65 25.32 10.23
N HIS A 195 44.90 26.08 9.17
CA HIS A 195 45.85 27.19 9.17
C HIS A 195 45.18 28.42 8.56
N GLY A 196 45.09 29.46 9.38
CA GLY A 196 44.28 30.64 9.17
C GLY A 196 44.67 31.53 7.99
N GLY A 197 43.69 32.30 7.54
CA GLY A 197 43.85 33.34 6.54
C GLY A 197 42.51 33.99 6.20
N ASP A 198 42.22 35.12 6.84
CA ASP A 198 41.12 36.03 6.51
C ASP A 198 41.14 36.41 5.03
N HIS A 199 40.09 36.06 4.30
CA HIS A 199 39.64 36.81 3.12
C HIS A 199 38.14 36.59 2.88
N HIS A 200 37.36 37.62 3.22
CA HIS A 200 35.96 37.77 2.86
C HIS A 200 35.82 37.94 1.33
N GLN A 201 35.51 36.86 0.62
CA GLN A 201 34.91 36.93 -0.71
C GLN A 201 33.84 35.85 -0.85
N ASN A 202 32.61 36.29 -1.04
CA ASN A 202 31.39 35.51 -1.23
C ASN A 202 31.57 34.50 -2.38
N ARG A 203 31.92 33.25 -2.06
CA ARG A 203 31.87 32.11 -2.99
C ARG A 203 30.52 31.43 -2.80
N ASP A 204 29.65 31.57 -3.80
CA ASP A 204 28.45 30.76 -3.93
C ASP A 204 28.84 29.27 -3.87
N ILE A 205 28.43 28.59 -2.80
CA ILE A 205 28.62 27.15 -2.62
C ILE A 205 27.85 26.44 -3.73
N THR A 206 28.58 25.89 -4.72
CA THR A 206 28.06 25.02 -5.78
C THR A 206 27.25 23.90 -5.12
N SER A 207 25.93 24.03 -5.15
CA SER A 207 25.03 23.16 -4.40
C SER A 207 24.81 21.88 -5.19
N GLY A 208 25.17 20.71 -4.65
CA GLY A 208 25.11 19.40 -5.33
C GLY A 208 23.71 18.86 -5.61
N GLY A 209 22.71 19.74 -5.68
CA GLY A 209 21.31 19.39 -5.80
C GLY A 209 20.62 19.13 -4.47
N ILE A 210 19.29 19.02 -4.55
CA ILE A 210 18.38 18.73 -3.45
C ILE A 210 17.64 17.44 -3.80
N LEU A 211 17.86 16.40 -3.01
CA LEU A 211 17.21 15.11 -3.11
C LEU A 211 15.93 15.10 -2.27
N TYR A 212 14.85 14.59 -2.85
CA TYR A 212 13.57 14.38 -2.17
C TYR A 212 13.33 12.88 -2.06
N LEU A 213 13.18 12.38 -0.83
CA LEU A 213 12.88 10.98 -0.55
C LEU A 213 11.94 10.85 0.64
N LEU A 214 11.21 9.74 0.70
CA LEU A 214 10.54 9.28 1.92
C LEU A 214 11.40 8.20 2.54
N LEU A 215 11.60 8.25 3.85
CA LEU A 215 12.30 7.21 4.59
C LEU A 215 11.43 6.74 5.74
N THR A 216 11.28 5.44 5.86
CA THR A 216 10.53 4.81 6.96
C THR A 216 11.34 3.68 7.56
N ILE A 217 11.50 3.69 8.89
CA ILE A 217 12.14 2.60 9.64
C ILE A 217 11.02 1.85 10.36
N SER A 218 10.76 0.60 9.98
CA SER A 218 9.69 -0.23 10.55
C SER A 218 10.13 -1.69 10.68
N GLY A 219 9.22 -2.62 10.98
CA GLY A 219 9.57 -4.03 11.12
C GLY A 219 10.30 -4.40 12.42
N THR A 220 10.33 -3.49 13.39
CA THR A 220 10.93 -3.78 14.71
C THR A 220 10.14 -4.85 15.47
N SER A 221 10.83 -5.86 16.00
CA SER A 221 10.30 -6.80 16.99
C SER A 221 10.41 -6.15 18.37
N THR A 222 9.34 -5.50 18.82
CA THR A 222 9.34 -4.92 20.17
C THR A 222 9.32 -6.03 21.21
N ILE A 223 10.47 -6.40 21.75
CA ILE A 223 10.59 -7.01 23.08
C ILE A 223 10.26 -5.90 24.10
N ALA A 224 8.98 -5.57 24.23
CA ALA A 224 8.48 -4.69 25.26
C ALA A 224 7.21 -5.27 25.87
N MET A 225 7.24 -6.58 26.17
CA MET A 225 6.39 -7.12 27.23
C MET A 225 7.04 -6.80 28.58
N VAL A 226 6.69 -5.64 29.12
CA VAL A 226 6.75 -5.39 30.56
C VAL A 226 5.37 -4.89 30.97
N SER A 227 4.64 -5.78 31.65
CA SER A 227 3.45 -5.49 32.44
C SER A 227 3.75 -4.46 33.53
N ASP A 228 2.94 -3.40 33.63
CA ASP A 228 2.55 -2.74 34.88
C ASP A 228 1.85 -1.42 34.57
N LEU A 229 0.67 -1.21 35.17
CA LEU A 229 -0.20 -0.03 35.27
C LEU A 229 0.22 1.32 34.61
N SER A 230 1.50 1.69 34.71
CA SER A 230 2.12 2.86 34.06
C SER A 230 1.92 2.95 32.54
N ASN A 231 1.93 1.83 31.81
CA ASN A 231 1.70 1.83 30.36
C ASN A 231 0.24 2.16 30.02
N TYR A 232 -0.71 1.71 30.85
CA TYR A 232 -2.13 2.01 30.69
C TYR A 232 -2.45 3.48 31.01
N GLU A 233 -1.88 4.04 32.09
CA GLU A 233 -2.03 5.46 32.42
C GLU A 233 -1.42 6.38 31.34
N ARG A 234 -0.28 6.00 30.76
CA ARG A 234 0.31 6.68 29.60
C ARG A 234 -0.62 6.63 28.38
N GLU A 235 -1.19 5.46 28.08
CA GLU A 235 -2.12 5.30 26.95
C GLU A 235 -3.36 6.19 27.11
N ILE A 236 -3.96 6.27 28.30
CA ILE A 236 -5.11 7.15 28.56
C ILE A 236 -4.72 8.62 28.40
N THR A 237 -3.61 9.04 29.00
CA THR A 237 -3.16 10.44 28.96
C THR A 237 -2.85 10.88 27.53
N GLU A 238 -2.19 10.02 26.75
CA GLU A 238 -1.90 10.25 25.34
C GLU A 238 -3.20 10.38 24.52
N GLN A 239 -4.18 9.49 24.74
CA GLN A 239 -5.48 9.57 24.09
C GLN A 239 -6.22 10.87 24.42
N GLU A 240 -6.19 11.33 25.67
CA GLU A 240 -6.78 12.62 26.03
C GLU A 240 -6.07 13.79 25.33
N HIS A 241 -4.75 13.74 25.25
CA HIS A 241 -3.95 14.75 24.56
C HIS A 241 -4.30 14.82 23.07
N ILE A 242 -4.41 13.66 22.41
CA ILE A 242 -4.84 13.53 21.01
C ILE A 242 -6.26 14.08 20.85
N ARG A 243 -7.19 13.71 21.72
CA ARG A 243 -8.58 14.21 21.68
C ARG A 243 -8.67 15.72 21.86
N LYS A 244 -7.88 16.29 22.78
CA LYS A 244 -7.78 17.75 22.98
C LYS A 244 -7.15 18.43 21.76
N LYS A 245 -6.16 17.81 21.10
CA LYS A 245 -5.51 18.32 19.89
C LYS A 245 -6.47 18.46 18.71
N TYR A 246 -7.31 17.44 18.48
CA TYR A 246 -8.27 17.41 17.36
C TYR A 246 -9.66 17.97 17.71
N ALA A 247 -9.83 18.58 18.89
CA ALA A 247 -11.08 19.20 19.27
C ALA A 247 -11.49 20.34 18.29
N PRO A 248 -12.78 20.53 18.00
CA PRO A 248 -13.27 21.57 17.08
C PRO A 248 -12.80 23.00 17.43
N ARG A 249 -12.53 23.28 18.72
CA ARG A 249 -12.03 24.59 19.17
C ARG A 249 -10.61 24.90 18.68
N ARG A 250 -9.80 23.88 18.35
CA ARG A 250 -8.42 24.04 17.86
C ARG A 250 -8.33 23.94 16.33
N THR A 251 -9.44 24.01 15.61
CA THR A 251 -9.49 23.79 14.15
C THR A 251 -8.46 24.63 13.38
N PHE A 252 -8.33 25.91 13.72
CA PHE A 252 -7.48 26.85 12.96
C PHE A 252 -5.99 26.82 13.33
N CYS A 253 -5.55 25.95 14.24
CA CYS A 253 -4.14 25.87 14.65
C CYS A 253 -3.25 25.15 13.61
N ASP A 254 -3.78 24.09 12.97
CA ASP A 254 -3.09 23.34 11.92
C ASP A 254 -4.15 22.73 10.99
N LEU A 255 -4.29 23.28 9.78
CA LEU A 255 -5.32 22.87 8.82
C LEU A 255 -4.93 21.62 8.00
N LEU A 256 -3.65 21.24 7.98
CA LEU A 256 -3.16 20.09 7.22
C LEU A 256 -3.22 18.79 8.04
N ASP A 257 -3.14 18.90 9.36
CA ASP A 257 -3.26 17.81 10.31
C ASP A 257 -4.75 17.54 10.64
N VAL A 258 -5.37 16.60 9.93
CA VAL A 258 -6.81 16.32 10.04
C VAL A 258 -7.12 15.37 11.20
N GLY A 259 -6.27 14.38 11.45
CA GLY A 259 -6.49 13.38 12.49
C GLY A 259 -5.33 12.41 12.69
N VAL A 260 -5.54 11.45 13.57
CA VAL A 260 -4.64 10.32 13.84
C VAL A 260 -5.43 9.03 13.77
N LEU A 261 -4.83 8.03 13.13
CA LEU A 261 -5.31 6.65 13.10
C LEU A 261 -4.32 5.77 13.84
N THR A 262 -4.79 5.07 14.87
CA THR A 262 -4.04 4.01 15.54
C THR A 262 -4.59 2.66 15.08
N VAL A 263 -3.71 1.77 14.63
CA VAL A 263 -4.06 0.42 14.15
C VAL A 263 -3.29 -0.60 14.96
N ARG A 264 -4.00 -1.49 15.65
CA ARG A 264 -3.40 -2.66 16.31
C ARG A 264 -3.63 -3.90 15.44
N VAL A 265 -2.52 -4.50 15.02
CA VAL A 265 -2.48 -5.73 14.24
C VAL A 265 -2.21 -6.89 15.17
N TYR A 266 -3.21 -7.73 15.41
CA TYR A 266 -3.10 -8.82 16.37
C TYR A 266 -2.48 -10.07 15.72
N LYS A 267 -3.21 -10.67 14.79
CA LYS A 267 -2.87 -11.96 14.18
C LYS A 267 -3.60 -12.18 12.85
N ALA A 268 -3.11 -13.12 12.04
CA ALA A 268 -3.82 -13.64 10.88
C ALA A 268 -4.05 -15.16 11.01
N GLN A 269 -4.99 -15.69 10.24
CA GLN A 269 -5.33 -17.12 10.18
C GLN A 269 -5.71 -17.51 8.76
N GLY A 270 -5.56 -18.80 8.43
CA GLY A 270 -6.06 -19.34 7.17
C GLY A 270 -5.23 -18.97 5.93
N LEU A 271 -3.99 -18.54 6.11
CA LEU A 271 -3.08 -18.18 5.02
C LEU A 271 -2.71 -19.40 4.17
N THR A 272 -2.45 -19.20 2.87
CA THR A 272 -1.87 -20.22 1.99
C THR A 272 -0.43 -20.51 2.38
N SER A 273 -0.02 -21.77 2.30
CA SER A 273 1.40 -22.15 2.33
C SER A 273 2.07 -21.82 1.01
N ALA A 274 3.04 -20.92 1.00
CA ALA A 274 3.86 -20.64 -0.18
C ALA A 274 5.12 -21.51 -0.25
N ASP A 275 5.70 -21.91 0.89
CA ASP A 275 6.96 -22.64 0.91
C ASP A 275 6.79 -24.12 0.51
N LEU A 276 7.86 -24.67 -0.08
CA LEU A 276 8.05 -26.10 -0.36
C LEU A 276 7.87 -27.02 0.87
N CYS A 277 7.98 -26.48 2.09
CA CYS A 277 7.80 -27.21 3.35
C CYS A 277 6.36 -27.14 3.91
N GLY A 278 5.44 -26.47 3.21
CA GLY A 278 4.02 -26.37 3.61
C GLY A 278 3.74 -25.33 4.70
N LYS A 279 4.65 -24.37 4.90
CA LYS A 279 4.50 -23.24 5.83
C LYS A 279 4.83 -21.94 5.10
N SER A 280 4.71 -20.82 5.79
CA SER A 280 5.03 -19.48 5.31
C SER A 280 5.73 -18.71 6.42
N ASP A 281 6.45 -17.67 6.06
CA ASP A 281 7.10 -16.66 6.91
C ASP A 281 6.36 -15.31 6.78
N PRO A 282 5.09 -15.20 7.24
CA PRO A 282 4.27 -14.03 6.95
C PRO A 282 4.64 -12.77 7.75
N PHE A 283 4.57 -11.63 7.07
CA PHE A 283 4.60 -10.30 7.65
C PHE A 283 3.48 -9.41 7.07
N CYS A 284 3.10 -8.37 7.80
CA CYS A 284 2.00 -7.49 7.45
C CYS A 284 2.51 -6.08 7.17
N VAL A 285 2.07 -5.50 6.06
CA VAL A 285 2.38 -4.14 5.61
C VAL A 285 1.10 -3.30 5.65
N LEU A 286 1.16 -2.17 6.32
CA LEU A 286 0.10 -1.18 6.43
C LEU A 286 0.49 0.06 5.62
N GLU A 287 -0.34 0.42 4.65
CA GLU A 287 -0.16 1.61 3.83
C GLU A 287 -1.31 2.59 4.03
N LEU A 288 -0.98 3.84 4.34
CA LEU A 288 -1.91 4.96 4.32
C LEU A 288 -1.36 6.06 3.41
N VAL A 289 -1.87 6.10 2.17
CA VAL A 289 -1.38 6.99 1.10
C VAL A 289 0.10 6.72 0.80
N ASN A 290 1.01 7.57 1.31
CA ASN A 290 2.45 7.49 1.11
C ASN A 290 3.19 6.99 2.36
N ALA A 291 2.49 6.80 3.48
CA ALA A 291 3.06 6.19 4.68
C ALA A 291 2.95 4.67 4.55
N ARG A 292 4.05 3.96 4.78
CA ARG A 292 4.15 2.50 4.69
C ARG A 292 4.89 1.99 5.91
N LEU A 293 4.24 1.17 6.73
CA LEU A 293 4.81 0.56 7.93
C LEU A 293 4.65 -0.96 7.84
N GLN A 294 5.58 -1.72 8.41
CA GLN A 294 5.49 -3.18 8.43
C GLN A 294 5.72 -3.78 9.82
N THR A 295 5.13 -4.95 10.05
CA THR A 295 5.40 -5.79 11.22
C THR A 295 6.73 -6.51 11.08
N HIS A 296 7.19 -7.11 12.17
CA HIS A 296 8.22 -8.15 12.08
C HIS A 296 7.64 -9.39 11.40
N THR A 297 8.54 -10.28 10.97
CA THR A 297 8.22 -11.52 10.27
C THR A 297 8.07 -12.65 11.28
N GLU A 298 7.00 -13.44 11.12
CA GLU A 298 6.73 -14.61 11.94
C GLU A 298 7.07 -15.86 11.14
N TYR A 299 8.09 -16.60 11.54
CA TYR A 299 8.61 -17.70 10.73
C TYR A 299 7.81 -19.00 10.88
N LYS A 300 7.59 -19.71 9.77
CA LYS A 300 7.06 -21.06 9.64
C LYS A 300 5.68 -21.22 10.29
N THR A 301 4.76 -20.33 9.95
CA THR A 301 3.38 -20.31 10.45
C THR A 301 2.37 -19.83 9.40
N LEU A 302 1.19 -20.45 9.37
CA LEU A 302 0.03 -19.99 8.59
C LEU A 302 -0.97 -19.21 9.48
N SER A 303 -0.61 -18.98 10.74
CA SER A 303 -1.42 -18.25 11.73
C SER A 303 -0.52 -17.34 12.58
N PRO A 304 0.13 -16.35 11.96
CA PRO A 304 1.08 -15.46 12.64
C PRO A 304 0.39 -14.59 13.69
N THR A 305 1.12 -14.25 14.75
CA THR A 305 0.68 -13.31 15.78
C THR A 305 1.74 -12.22 15.92
N TRP A 306 1.38 -10.99 15.57
CA TRP A 306 2.31 -9.85 15.61
C TRP A 306 2.11 -8.96 16.83
N ASP A 307 0.86 -8.82 17.31
CA ASP A 307 0.44 -7.91 18.40
C ASP A 307 1.15 -6.54 18.40
N LYS A 308 1.12 -5.86 17.25
CA LYS A 308 1.85 -4.62 17.02
C LYS A 308 0.92 -3.44 16.77
N ILE A 309 1.27 -2.28 17.31
CA ILE A 309 0.49 -1.04 17.17
C ILE A 309 1.24 -0.07 16.25
N PHE A 310 0.51 0.47 15.28
CA PHE A 310 0.98 1.49 14.35
C PHE A 310 0.16 2.77 14.49
N THR A 311 0.80 3.92 14.30
CA THR A 311 0.12 5.22 14.34
C THR A 311 0.39 5.98 13.06
N PHE A 312 -0.68 6.42 12.40
CA PHE A 312 -0.65 7.17 11.16
C PHE A 312 -1.21 8.58 11.35
N ASN A 313 -0.53 9.57 10.79
CA ASN A 313 -1.06 10.92 10.67
C ASN A 313 -2.05 10.96 9.49
N VAL A 314 -3.32 11.20 9.79
CA VAL A 314 -4.39 11.31 8.80
C VAL A 314 -4.43 12.74 8.29
N LYS A 315 -4.09 12.91 7.01
CA LYS A 315 -4.19 14.19 6.31
C LYS A 315 -5.48 14.39 5.55
N ASP A 316 -6.18 13.32 5.18
CA ASP A 316 -7.47 13.35 4.49
C ASP A 316 -8.29 12.16 4.99
N ILE A 317 -9.48 12.42 5.52
CA ILE A 317 -10.36 11.40 6.11
C ILE A 317 -10.95 10.46 5.07
N ASN A 318 -10.92 10.86 3.80
CA ASN A 318 -11.40 10.04 2.69
C ASN A 318 -10.32 9.08 2.16
N SER A 319 -9.18 8.98 2.86
CA SER A 319 -8.15 8.00 2.54
C SER A 319 -8.59 6.58 2.90
N VAL A 320 -7.86 5.60 2.40
CA VAL A 320 -8.11 4.17 2.64
C VAL A 320 -6.84 3.58 3.24
N LEU A 321 -6.99 2.82 4.33
CA LEU A 321 -5.93 2.01 4.90
C LEU A 321 -5.85 0.71 4.12
N GLU A 322 -4.71 0.43 3.50
CA GLU A 322 -4.43 -0.84 2.84
C GLU A 322 -3.59 -1.70 3.77
N VAL A 323 -4.04 -2.92 4.05
CA VAL A 323 -3.32 -3.89 4.87
C VAL A 323 -3.03 -5.10 4.01
N THR A 324 -1.76 -5.38 3.76
CA THR A 324 -1.32 -6.47 2.88
C THR A 324 -0.45 -7.44 3.68
N VAL A 325 -0.76 -8.72 3.59
CA VAL A 325 0.05 -9.81 4.16
C VAL A 325 0.89 -10.38 3.04
N PHE A 326 2.20 -10.46 3.29
CA PHE A 326 3.19 -11.02 2.40
C PHE A 326 3.87 -12.21 3.06
N ASP A 327 4.43 -13.08 2.25
CA ASP A 327 5.38 -14.11 2.65
C ASP A 327 6.80 -13.63 2.39
N GLU A 328 7.69 -13.85 3.35
CA GLU A 328 9.10 -13.48 3.21
C GLU A 328 9.96 -14.68 2.86
N ASP A 329 10.38 -14.73 1.60
CA ASP A 329 11.31 -15.73 1.11
C ASP A 329 12.77 -15.22 1.17
N PRO A 330 13.69 -15.92 1.85
CA PRO A 330 15.10 -15.53 1.91
C PRO A 330 15.81 -15.46 0.55
N ASP A 331 15.33 -16.25 -0.43
CA ASP A 331 15.96 -16.40 -1.74
C ASP A 331 15.12 -15.84 -2.90
N TYR A 332 13.89 -15.38 -2.64
CA TYR A 332 12.94 -14.96 -3.67
C TYR A 332 12.27 -13.61 -3.36
N LYS A 333 11.56 -13.07 -4.36
CA LYS A 333 10.75 -11.87 -4.19
C LYS A 333 9.56 -12.22 -3.29
N VAL A 334 9.31 -11.39 -2.27
CA VAL A 334 8.16 -11.51 -1.35
C VAL A 334 6.87 -11.91 -2.06
N GLU A 335 6.25 -13.00 -1.60
CA GLU A 335 5.01 -13.52 -2.15
C GLU A 335 3.79 -12.83 -1.53
N PHE A 336 2.73 -12.64 -2.30
CA PHE A 336 1.49 -12.02 -1.82
C PHE A 336 0.57 -13.09 -1.24
N LEU A 337 0.18 -12.93 0.03
CA LEU A 337 -0.75 -13.84 0.71
C LEU A 337 -2.17 -13.29 0.80
N GLY A 338 -2.35 -11.97 0.80
CA GLY A 338 -3.68 -11.36 0.78
C GLY A 338 -3.69 -9.88 1.13
N LYS A 339 -4.77 -9.18 0.79
CA LYS A 339 -4.94 -7.73 1.04
C LYS A 339 -6.33 -7.38 1.50
N VAL A 340 -6.45 -6.35 2.33
CA VAL A 340 -7.72 -5.70 2.65
C VAL A 340 -7.57 -4.19 2.52
N ALA A 341 -8.60 -3.52 2.01
CA ALA A 341 -8.68 -2.07 1.86
C ALA A 341 -9.84 -1.54 2.72
N ILE A 342 -9.52 -0.70 3.70
CA ILE A 342 -10.47 -0.22 4.72
C ILE A 342 -10.56 1.31 4.64
N PRO A 343 -11.67 1.87 4.11
CA PRO A 343 -11.90 3.30 4.14
C PRO A 343 -11.89 3.83 5.58
N LEU A 344 -11.25 4.97 5.84
CA LEU A 344 -11.18 5.49 7.21
C LEU A 344 -12.59 5.84 7.76
N LEU A 345 -13.50 6.30 6.91
CA LEU A 345 -14.87 6.63 7.28
C LEU A 345 -15.73 5.40 7.66
N SER A 346 -15.31 4.17 7.32
CA SER A 346 -16.00 2.94 7.69
C SER A 346 -15.43 2.29 8.95
N ILE A 347 -14.48 2.93 9.64
CA ILE A 347 -13.83 2.37 10.83
C ILE A 347 -14.76 2.44 12.04
N ASN A 348 -14.94 1.28 12.69
CA ASN A 348 -15.61 1.18 13.98
C ASN A 348 -14.58 1.32 15.11
N ASN A 349 -14.53 2.49 15.72
CA ASN A 349 -13.50 2.84 16.71
C ASN A 349 -13.46 1.87 17.90
N GLY A 350 -12.27 1.30 18.15
CA GLY A 350 -11.97 0.48 19.34
C GLY A 350 -12.56 -0.93 19.33
N VAL A 351 -13.11 -1.37 18.20
CA VAL A 351 -13.67 -2.72 18.05
C VAL A 351 -12.65 -3.64 17.40
N GLN A 352 -12.35 -4.76 18.04
CA GLN A 352 -11.60 -5.85 17.42
C GLN A 352 -12.49 -6.57 16.40
N LYS A 353 -12.04 -6.64 15.15
CA LYS A 353 -12.80 -7.23 14.05
C LYS A 353 -11.91 -8.05 13.12
N TRP A 354 -12.44 -9.19 12.67
CA TRP A 354 -11.83 -10.00 11.63
C TRP A 354 -12.15 -9.43 10.25
N TYR A 355 -11.13 -9.30 9.42
CA TYR A 355 -11.22 -8.88 8.04
C TYR A 355 -10.75 -10.02 7.14
N SER A 356 -11.63 -10.48 6.24
CA SER A 356 -11.23 -11.46 5.22
C SER A 356 -10.25 -10.83 4.22
N LEU A 357 -9.17 -11.54 3.94
CA LEU A 357 -8.17 -11.13 2.97
C LEU A 357 -8.64 -11.44 1.56
N LYS A 358 -8.39 -10.50 0.65
CA LYS A 358 -8.71 -10.57 -0.77
C LYS A 358 -7.48 -10.78 -1.63
N ASP A 359 -7.71 -11.17 -2.87
CA ASP A 359 -6.69 -11.32 -3.90
C ASP A 359 -6.05 -9.97 -4.29
N LYS A 360 -5.05 -10.00 -5.18
CA LYS A 360 -4.34 -8.79 -5.62
C LYS A 360 -5.27 -7.76 -6.27
N LYS A 361 -6.33 -8.20 -6.95
CA LYS A 361 -7.33 -7.35 -7.61
C LYS A 361 -8.42 -6.84 -6.65
N LEU A 362 -8.41 -7.26 -5.37
CA LEU A 362 -9.39 -6.91 -4.34
C LEU A 362 -10.85 -7.26 -4.73
N SER A 363 -11.04 -8.20 -5.66
CA SER A 363 -12.34 -8.62 -6.17
C SER A 363 -12.81 -9.93 -5.55
N ALA A 364 -11.88 -10.86 -5.29
CA ALA A 364 -12.16 -12.19 -4.78
C ALA A 364 -11.43 -12.44 -3.47
N ARG A 365 -11.80 -13.52 -2.77
CA ARG A 365 -11.09 -13.97 -1.57
C ARG A 365 -9.66 -14.40 -1.94
N ALA A 366 -8.70 -14.12 -1.07
CA ALA A 366 -7.32 -14.57 -1.25
C ALA A 366 -7.24 -16.12 -1.23
N LYS A 367 -6.18 -16.66 -1.82
CA LYS A 367 -5.88 -18.09 -1.72
C LYS A 367 -5.64 -18.44 -0.25
N GLY A 368 -6.17 -19.58 0.20
CA GLY A 368 -5.97 -20.09 1.55
C GLY A 368 -7.24 -20.74 2.13
N ASN A 369 -7.16 -21.17 3.38
CA ASN A 369 -8.28 -21.74 4.10
C ASN A 369 -8.98 -20.64 4.93
N ASP A 370 -9.84 -19.83 4.29
CA ASP A 370 -10.47 -18.63 4.88
C ASP A 370 -9.45 -17.62 5.44
N PRO A 371 -8.56 -17.08 4.58
CA PRO A 371 -7.53 -16.15 5.01
C PRO A 371 -8.16 -14.88 5.60
N LYS A 372 -7.82 -14.57 6.85
CA LYS A 372 -8.37 -13.44 7.60
C LYS A 372 -7.37 -12.83 8.57
N ILE A 373 -7.51 -11.55 8.86
CA ILE A 373 -6.66 -10.77 9.76
C ILE A 373 -7.49 -10.07 10.84
N LEU A 374 -7.02 -10.11 12.09
CA LEU A 374 -7.67 -9.49 13.24
C LEU A 374 -7.05 -8.11 13.51
N LEU A 375 -7.86 -7.07 13.40
CA LEU A 375 -7.45 -5.68 13.55
C LEU A 375 -8.32 -4.94 14.57
N GLU A 376 -7.74 -4.00 15.29
CA GLU A 376 -8.47 -2.96 16.04
C GLU A 376 -7.98 -1.60 15.56
N MET A 377 -8.90 -0.70 15.27
CA MET A 377 -8.57 0.63 14.75
C MET A 377 -9.24 1.71 15.62
N ARG A 378 -8.50 2.79 15.88
CA ARG A 378 -9.01 3.97 16.58
C ARG A 378 -8.67 5.21 15.76
N LEU A 379 -9.69 5.88 15.26
CA LEU A 379 -9.60 7.06 14.41
C LEU A 379 -10.13 8.28 15.16
N ILE A 380 -9.26 9.26 15.41
CA ILE A 380 -9.60 10.54 16.04
C ILE A 380 -9.29 11.65 15.05
N TRP A 381 -10.27 12.47 14.71
CA TRP A 381 -10.12 13.49 13.68
C TRP A 381 -11.00 14.70 13.94
N ASN A 382 -10.64 15.82 13.33
CA ASN A 382 -11.41 17.06 13.39
C ASN A 382 -12.30 17.19 12.13
N PRO A 383 -13.64 17.23 12.28
CA PRO A 383 -14.54 17.26 11.14
C PRO A 383 -14.48 18.54 10.29
N ILE A 384 -14.16 19.68 10.91
CA ILE A 384 -14.05 20.96 10.19
C ILE A 384 -12.75 20.98 9.38
N ARG A 385 -11.63 20.49 9.94
CA ARG A 385 -10.37 20.34 9.19
C ARG A 385 -10.55 19.39 8.01
N ALA A 386 -11.24 18.27 8.20
CA ALA A 386 -11.55 17.32 7.14
C ALA A 386 -12.42 17.93 6.04
N PHE A 387 -13.44 18.72 6.40
CA PHE A 387 -14.28 19.45 5.45
C PHE A 387 -13.42 20.34 4.54
N ILE A 388 -12.60 21.21 5.15
CA ILE A 388 -11.72 22.12 4.41
C ILE A 388 -10.71 21.34 3.56
N ARG A 389 -10.14 20.26 4.10
CA ARG A 389 -9.17 19.42 3.39
C ARG A 389 -9.75 18.79 2.13
N THR A 390 -11.02 18.39 2.15
CA THR A 390 -11.71 17.71 1.04
C THR A 390 -11.78 18.59 -0.21
N LEU A 391 -11.82 19.92 -0.03
CA LEU A 391 -11.87 20.91 -1.12
C LEU A 391 -10.49 21.28 -1.68
N ASN A 392 -9.41 20.80 -1.07
CA ASN A 392 -8.05 21.01 -1.54
C ASN A 392 -7.60 19.82 -2.41
N PRO A 393 -6.55 19.96 -3.24
CA PRO A 393 -6.03 18.86 -4.04
C PRO A 393 -5.73 17.58 -3.24
N LYS A 394 -6.12 16.42 -3.77
CA LYS A 394 -5.84 15.10 -3.17
C LYS A 394 -4.33 14.86 -3.15
N GLU A 395 -3.81 14.26 -2.08
CA GLU A 395 -2.38 13.88 -2.07
C GLU A 395 -2.19 12.69 -3.01
N GLU A 396 -1.31 12.85 -4.01
CA GLU A 396 -0.98 11.78 -4.95
C GLU A 396 -0.14 10.70 -4.26
N LYS A 397 -0.49 9.43 -4.49
CA LYS A 397 0.32 8.28 -4.07
C LYS A 397 1.52 8.18 -5.01
N TYR A 398 2.75 8.23 -4.50
CA TYR A 398 3.95 8.24 -5.34
C TYR A 398 4.17 6.91 -6.06
N MET A 399 3.81 5.80 -5.41
CA MET A 399 3.89 4.46 -5.97
C MET A 399 2.51 4.06 -6.52
N GLN A 400 2.32 4.23 -7.82
CA GLN A 400 1.16 3.71 -8.55
C GLN A 400 1.64 2.77 -9.65
N GLN A 401 0.95 1.65 -9.83
CA GLN A 401 1.22 0.74 -10.93
C GLN A 401 0.54 1.30 -12.18
N ASP A 402 1.30 1.52 -13.25
CA ASP A 402 0.73 1.94 -14.52
C ASP A 402 -0.23 0.86 -15.05
N ILE A 403 -1.46 1.27 -15.34
CA ILE A 403 -2.49 0.36 -15.88
C ILE A 403 -2.11 0.05 -17.33
N LYS A 404 -1.53 -1.13 -17.57
CA LYS A 404 -1.29 -1.64 -18.92
C LYS A 404 -2.61 -1.81 -19.68
N PHE A 405 -2.56 -1.70 -21.01
CA PHE A 405 -3.72 -2.02 -21.84
C PHE A 405 -4.15 -3.47 -21.61
N LYS A 406 -5.44 -3.70 -21.35
CA LYS A 406 -6.04 -5.01 -21.20
C LYS A 406 -7.42 -5.00 -21.86
N ARG A 407 -7.63 -5.90 -22.82
CA ARG A 407 -8.88 -5.98 -23.59
C ARG A 407 -10.12 -6.11 -22.68
N GLN A 408 -10.04 -6.97 -21.66
CA GLN A 408 -11.13 -7.17 -20.70
C GLN A 408 -11.46 -5.88 -19.93
N THR A 409 -10.43 -5.14 -19.50
CA THR A 409 -10.61 -3.84 -18.81
C THR A 409 -11.28 -2.81 -19.71
N LEU A 410 -10.90 -2.74 -20.99
CA LEU A 410 -11.57 -1.87 -21.96
C LEU A 410 -13.05 -2.24 -22.12
N ILE A 411 -13.37 -3.52 -22.35
CA ILE A 411 -14.76 -3.98 -22.52
C ILE A 411 -15.60 -3.64 -21.29
N ARG A 412 -15.06 -3.90 -20.09
CA ARG A 412 -15.72 -3.56 -18.83
C ARG A 412 -15.94 -2.05 -18.68
N ASN A 413 -14.95 -1.21 -19.01
CA ASN A 413 -15.09 0.24 -18.97
C ASN A 413 -16.13 0.76 -19.98
N VAL A 414 -16.21 0.15 -21.17
CA VAL A 414 -17.23 0.46 -22.17
C VAL A 414 -18.63 0.07 -21.67
N MET A 415 -18.78 -1.07 -21.00
CA MET A 415 -20.06 -1.48 -20.39
C MET A 415 -20.49 -0.51 -19.27
N ARG A 416 -19.55 -0.09 -18.40
CA ARG A 416 -19.80 0.95 -17.39
C ARG A 416 -20.29 2.25 -18.03
N LEU A 417 -19.60 2.70 -19.09
CA LEU A 417 -20.00 3.89 -19.84
C LEU A 417 -21.38 3.74 -20.49
N LYS A 418 -21.69 2.56 -21.06
CA LYS A 418 -23.00 2.25 -21.64
C LYS A 418 -24.11 2.43 -20.61
N GLN A 419 -23.93 1.96 -19.38
CA GLN A 419 -24.92 2.13 -18.31
C GLN A 419 -25.17 3.61 -17.98
N LEU A 420 -24.12 4.43 -17.94
CA LEU A 420 -24.26 5.88 -17.73
C LEU A 420 -25.00 6.55 -18.90
N VAL A 421 -24.73 6.13 -20.14
CA VAL A 421 -25.42 6.64 -21.33
C VAL A 421 -26.89 6.21 -21.33
N LEU A 422 -27.21 4.97 -20.96
CA LEU A 422 -28.60 4.50 -20.83
C LEU A 422 -29.36 5.28 -19.77
N TRP A 423 -28.74 5.51 -18.60
CA TRP A 423 -29.33 6.36 -17.56
C TRP A 423 -29.61 7.78 -18.07
N ALA A 424 -28.72 8.37 -18.86
CA ALA A 424 -28.94 9.68 -19.49
C ALA A 424 -30.06 9.64 -20.55
N ILE A 425 -30.15 8.57 -21.33
CA ILE A 425 -31.24 8.35 -22.30
C ILE A 425 -32.59 8.25 -21.59
N ASP A 426 -32.68 7.54 -20.47
CA ASP A 426 -33.92 7.42 -19.72
C ASP A 426 -34.39 8.76 -19.14
N ILE A 427 -33.46 9.62 -18.71
CA ILE A 427 -33.77 11.03 -18.38
C ILE A 427 -34.30 11.77 -19.62
N GLY A 428 -33.69 11.56 -20.78
CA GLY A 428 -34.14 12.11 -22.05
C GLY A 428 -35.56 11.67 -22.43
N LYS A 429 -35.92 10.40 -22.21
CA LYS A 429 -37.28 9.89 -22.45
C LYS A 429 -38.32 10.58 -21.58
N TYR A 430 -38.01 10.91 -20.33
CA TYR A 430 -38.93 11.70 -19.49
C TYR A 430 -39.16 13.11 -20.06
N PHE A 431 -38.13 13.71 -20.65
CA PHE A 431 -38.26 15.00 -21.32
C PHE A 431 -39.08 14.87 -22.61
N GLU A 432 -38.82 13.85 -23.42
CA GLU A 432 -39.58 13.53 -24.63
C GLU A 432 -41.07 13.27 -24.31
N TYR A 433 -41.36 12.51 -23.24
CA TYR A 433 -42.70 12.28 -22.72
C TYR A 433 -43.48 13.59 -22.45
N TRP A 434 -42.80 14.62 -21.93
CA TRP A 434 -43.39 15.94 -21.73
C TRP A 434 -43.54 16.71 -23.04
N VAL A 435 -42.64 16.54 -24.01
CA VAL A 435 -42.69 17.27 -25.29
C VAL A 435 -43.72 16.67 -26.25
N GLU A 436 -43.93 15.36 -26.22
CA GLU A 436 -44.86 14.64 -27.09
C GLU A 436 -46.32 14.67 -26.61
N TRP A 437 -46.59 15.29 -25.45
CA TRP A 437 -47.93 15.42 -24.86
C TRP A 437 -48.61 14.08 -24.55
N GLU A 438 -47.86 12.99 -24.31
CA GLU A 438 -48.44 11.67 -24.01
C GLU A 438 -49.39 11.69 -22.81
N SER A 439 -49.09 12.52 -21.79
CA SER A 439 -50.06 12.91 -20.77
C SER A 439 -50.34 14.42 -20.84
N PRO A 440 -51.51 14.83 -21.36
CA PRO A 440 -51.80 16.24 -21.57
C PRO A 440 -51.86 17.02 -20.24
N MET A 441 -52.35 16.41 -19.16
CA MET A 441 -52.43 17.06 -17.84
C MET A 441 -51.05 17.33 -17.22
N HIS A 442 -50.15 16.34 -17.27
CA HIS A 442 -48.79 16.52 -16.75
C HIS A 442 -48.00 17.52 -17.60
N THR A 443 -48.15 17.45 -18.91
CA THR A 443 -47.48 18.36 -19.85
C THR A 443 -47.91 19.81 -19.66
N ILE A 444 -49.21 20.06 -19.46
CA ILE A 444 -49.72 21.41 -19.14
C ILE A 444 -49.09 21.93 -17.85
N LEU A 445 -49.04 21.11 -16.79
CA LEU A 445 -48.42 21.51 -15.52
C LEU A 445 -46.93 21.83 -15.68
N VAL A 446 -46.19 20.99 -16.42
CA VAL A 446 -44.77 21.22 -16.72
C VAL A 446 -44.58 22.50 -17.53
N LEU A 447 -45.43 22.76 -18.53
CA LEU A 447 -45.37 23.97 -19.36
C LEU A 447 -45.68 25.24 -18.57
N ILE A 448 -46.71 25.22 -17.71
CA ILE A 448 -47.01 26.33 -16.79
C ILE A 448 -45.81 26.56 -15.87
N GLY A 449 -45.25 25.49 -15.29
CA GLY A 449 -44.05 25.55 -14.45
C GLY A 449 -42.85 26.14 -15.18
N PHE A 450 -42.63 25.76 -16.44
CA PHE A 450 -41.56 26.29 -17.28
C PHE A 450 -41.75 27.78 -17.58
N VAL A 451 -42.96 28.22 -17.94
CA VAL A 451 -43.26 29.64 -18.21
C VAL A 451 -43.03 30.48 -16.94
N VAL A 452 -43.51 30.00 -15.79
CA VAL A 452 -43.28 30.66 -14.49
C VAL A 452 -41.79 30.69 -14.17
N ALA A 453 -41.08 29.58 -14.36
CA ALA A 453 -39.63 29.54 -14.16
C ALA A 453 -38.93 30.56 -15.05
N CYS A 454 -39.22 30.65 -16.35
CA CYS A 454 -38.59 31.64 -17.23
C CYS A 454 -38.85 33.10 -16.80
N GLN A 455 -39.98 33.40 -16.19
CA GLN A 455 -40.30 34.76 -15.70
C GLN A 455 -39.62 35.10 -14.38
N PHE A 456 -39.45 34.12 -13.48
CA PHE A 456 -38.97 34.35 -12.11
C PHE A 456 -37.62 33.70 -11.81
N PHE A 457 -36.93 33.13 -12.81
CA PHE A 457 -35.69 32.41 -12.59
C PHE A 457 -34.60 33.37 -12.09
N GLU A 458 -34.19 33.14 -10.85
CA GLU A 458 -33.03 33.78 -10.27
C GLU A 458 -31.89 32.77 -10.08
N PRO A 459 -30.61 33.17 -10.19
CA PRO A 459 -29.48 32.24 -10.13
C PRO A 459 -29.43 31.33 -8.89
N TYR A 460 -29.93 31.79 -7.74
CA TYR A 460 -29.95 30.98 -6.51
C TYR A 460 -30.92 29.79 -6.57
N MET A 461 -31.87 29.80 -7.51
CA MET A 461 -32.83 28.71 -7.70
C MET A 461 -32.17 27.45 -8.29
N ALA A 462 -31.07 27.59 -9.04
CA ALA A 462 -30.36 26.44 -9.61
C ALA A 462 -29.73 25.52 -8.55
N PRO A 463 -28.96 26.02 -7.56
CA PRO A 463 -28.52 25.18 -6.44
C PRO A 463 -29.67 24.60 -5.61
N ILE A 464 -30.80 25.31 -5.47
CA ILE A 464 -32.00 24.78 -4.78
C ILE A 464 -32.57 23.59 -5.56
N ALA A 465 -32.67 23.67 -6.89
CA ALA A 465 -33.11 22.55 -7.72
C ALA A 465 -32.19 21.33 -7.55
N LEU A 466 -30.87 21.53 -7.47
CA LEU A 466 -29.92 20.46 -7.16
C LEU A 466 -30.13 19.88 -5.74
N LEU A 467 -30.42 20.73 -4.74
CA LEU A 467 -30.76 20.28 -3.39
C LEU A 467 -32.03 19.41 -3.36
N LEU A 468 -33.02 19.70 -4.22
CA LEU A 468 -34.22 18.85 -4.35
C LEU A 468 -33.88 17.47 -4.92
N VAL A 469 -32.88 17.36 -5.80
CA VAL A 469 -32.36 16.06 -6.25
C VAL A 469 -31.74 15.30 -5.08
N PHE A 470 -30.88 15.95 -4.28
CA PHE A 470 -30.34 15.33 -3.06
C PHE A 470 -31.45 14.93 -2.08
N LEU A 471 -32.49 15.75 -1.92
CA LEU A 471 -33.64 15.44 -1.06
C LEU A 471 -34.40 14.20 -1.55
N LYS A 472 -34.62 14.07 -2.87
CA LYS A 472 -35.25 12.87 -3.46
C LYS A 472 -34.46 11.61 -3.11
N TYR A 473 -33.14 11.63 -3.33
CA TYR A 473 -32.28 10.49 -2.99
C TYR A 473 -32.19 10.24 -1.48
N TYR A 474 -32.18 11.29 -0.66
CA TYR A 474 -32.20 11.18 0.80
C TYR A 474 -33.49 10.52 1.30
N VAL A 475 -34.64 10.89 0.76
CA VAL A 475 -35.93 10.27 1.10
C VAL A 475 -35.91 8.79 0.72
N ALA A 476 -35.44 8.45 -0.49
CA ALA A 476 -35.29 7.07 -0.94
C ALA A 476 -34.34 6.25 -0.04
N TYR A 477 -33.22 6.85 0.36
CA TYR A 477 -32.26 6.27 1.31
C TYR A 477 -32.89 6.03 2.68
N SER A 478 -33.61 7.02 3.23
CA SER A 478 -34.21 6.96 4.56
C SER A 478 -35.39 5.98 4.68
N TRP A 479 -36.13 5.75 3.59
CA TRP A 479 -37.24 4.80 3.54
C TRP A 479 -36.81 3.35 3.24
N GLY A 480 -35.51 3.07 3.18
CA GLY A 480 -35.01 1.70 2.96
C GLY A 480 -35.27 1.17 1.55
N ALA A 481 -35.70 2.02 0.61
CA ALA A 481 -35.86 1.67 -0.79
C ALA A 481 -34.51 1.46 -1.52
N SER A 482 -33.39 1.65 -0.82
CA SER A 482 -32.03 1.42 -1.34
C SER A 482 -31.80 0.00 -1.86
N LYS A 483 -32.59 -1.01 -1.42
CA LYS A 483 -32.49 -2.37 -1.99
C LYS A 483 -32.95 -2.46 -3.44
N PHE A 484 -33.76 -1.53 -3.95
CA PHE A 484 -34.27 -1.57 -5.32
C PHE A 484 -33.38 -0.86 -6.35
N ILE A 485 -32.32 -0.16 -5.92
CA ILE A 485 -31.42 0.57 -6.85
C ILE A 485 -30.06 -0.13 -7.00
N ASP A 486 -29.64 -0.92 -6.00
CA ASP A 486 -28.39 -1.69 -6.07
C ASP A 486 -28.52 -3.01 -6.87
N GLU A 487 -29.75 -3.51 -7.13
CA GLU A 487 -29.96 -4.75 -7.90
C GLU A 487 -29.64 -4.61 -9.41
N ASP A 488 -29.64 -3.40 -9.98
CA ASP A 488 -29.28 -3.19 -11.39
C ASP A 488 -27.76 -3.17 -11.66
N ASP A 489 -26.93 -3.07 -10.60
CA ASP A 489 -25.47 -3.04 -10.68
C ASP A 489 -24.82 -4.41 -10.32
N GLU A 490 -25.60 -5.44 -9.96
CA GLU A 490 -25.12 -6.84 -9.87
C GLU A 490 -25.04 -7.49 -11.27
N GLN A 491 -24.12 -6.99 -12.11
CA GLN A 491 -23.57 -7.87 -13.14
C GLN A 491 -22.72 -8.92 -12.42
N GLN A 492 -23.26 -10.15 -12.35
CA GLN A 492 -22.46 -11.35 -12.11
C GLN A 492 -21.17 -11.22 -12.91
N ILE A 493 -20.05 -11.14 -12.19
CA ILE A 493 -18.76 -11.48 -12.78
C ILE A 493 -18.91 -12.96 -13.08
N ASP A 494 -19.15 -13.31 -14.34
CA ASP A 494 -19.13 -14.71 -14.76
C ASP A 494 -17.80 -15.30 -14.28
N GLU A 495 -17.89 -16.33 -13.44
CA GLU A 495 -16.74 -17.04 -12.88
C GLU A 495 -15.88 -17.72 -13.98
N ASP A 496 -16.35 -17.72 -15.23
CA ASP A 496 -15.71 -18.33 -16.39
C ASP A 496 -14.62 -17.47 -17.06
N ASP A 497 -14.46 -16.19 -16.71
CA ASP A 497 -13.44 -15.31 -17.33
C ASP A 497 -12.03 -15.43 -16.69
N GLN A 498 -11.81 -16.37 -15.77
CA GLN A 498 -10.55 -16.53 -15.03
C GLN A 498 -9.48 -17.42 -15.70
N GLN A 499 -9.75 -18.03 -16.87
CA GLN A 499 -8.82 -19.00 -17.47
C GLN A 499 -7.72 -18.43 -18.39
N ASP A 500 -7.78 -17.16 -18.81
CA ASP A 500 -6.81 -16.65 -19.81
C ASP A 500 -5.66 -15.80 -19.24
N ASP A 501 -5.65 -15.48 -17.95
CA ASP A 501 -4.68 -14.54 -17.36
C ASP A 501 -3.29 -15.14 -17.02
N GLN A 502 -3.07 -16.45 -17.23
CA GLN A 502 -1.76 -17.09 -16.95
C GLN A 502 -0.85 -17.21 -18.18
N GLN A 503 -1.33 -16.93 -19.39
CA GLN A 503 -0.55 -17.10 -20.61
C GLN A 503 0.21 -15.82 -21.03
N ASP A 504 -0.25 -14.63 -20.61
CA ASP A 504 0.26 -13.35 -21.15
C ASP A 504 1.59 -12.88 -20.53
N ASP A 505 2.06 -13.48 -19.42
CA ASP A 505 3.30 -13.07 -18.75
C ASP A 505 4.55 -13.86 -19.22
N GLN A 506 4.43 -14.87 -20.09
CA GLN A 506 5.55 -15.72 -20.53
C GLN A 506 6.02 -15.52 -22.00
N ASP A 507 5.28 -14.78 -22.84
CA ASP A 507 5.56 -14.76 -24.28
C ASP A 507 6.38 -13.55 -24.79
N ASP A 508 6.86 -12.67 -23.92
CA ASP A 508 7.60 -11.47 -24.33
C ASP A 508 9.09 -11.68 -24.68
N GLU A 509 9.60 -12.93 -24.66
CA GLU A 509 11.03 -13.19 -24.93
C GLU A 509 11.38 -13.78 -26.31
N LYS A 510 10.43 -13.96 -27.24
CA LYS A 510 10.73 -14.50 -28.59
C LYS A 510 10.09 -13.72 -29.74
N ALA A 511 10.52 -12.48 -29.95
CA ALA A 511 10.40 -11.83 -31.26
C ALA A 511 11.50 -10.77 -31.51
N LYS A 512 12.73 -11.23 -31.76
CA LYS A 512 13.67 -10.58 -32.69
C LYS A 512 13.68 -11.53 -33.89
N GLU A 513 13.31 -11.18 -35.11
CA GLU A 513 13.68 -10.03 -35.92
C GLU A 513 12.57 -9.84 -36.98
N GLU A 514 12.03 -8.63 -37.13
CA GLU A 514 11.65 -8.08 -38.45
C GLU A 514 11.14 -6.63 -38.33
N LYS A 515 11.89 -5.70 -38.95
CA LYS A 515 11.61 -4.26 -39.21
C LYS A 515 11.23 -3.40 -37.99
N LYS A 516 12.23 -2.68 -37.46
CA LYS A 516 12.14 -1.66 -36.38
C LYS A 516 10.96 -0.65 -36.53
N SER A 517 10.53 -0.35 -37.76
CA SER A 517 9.40 0.56 -38.03
C SER A 517 8.02 -0.01 -37.65
N LEU A 518 7.82 -1.33 -37.73
CA LEU A 518 6.54 -1.94 -37.36
C LEU A 518 6.36 -2.03 -35.85
N LYS A 519 7.44 -2.32 -35.11
CA LYS A 519 7.42 -2.32 -33.63
C LYS A 519 7.10 -0.93 -33.07
N GLU A 520 7.68 0.13 -33.63
CA GLU A 520 7.37 1.51 -33.24
C GLU A 520 5.91 1.88 -33.56
N ARG A 521 5.38 1.43 -34.71
CA ARG A 521 3.96 1.63 -35.05
C ARG A 521 3.02 0.86 -34.13
N VAL A 522 3.35 -0.38 -33.78
CA VAL A 522 2.55 -1.19 -32.84
C VAL A 522 2.62 -0.61 -31.43
N ALA A 523 3.79 -0.16 -30.97
CA ALA A 523 3.92 0.51 -29.69
C ALA A 523 3.14 1.83 -29.64
N ALA A 524 3.18 2.63 -30.71
CA ALA A 524 2.37 3.84 -30.82
C ALA A 524 0.86 3.54 -30.81
N VAL A 525 0.42 2.48 -31.49
CA VAL A 525 -0.98 2.03 -31.44
C VAL A 525 -1.36 1.56 -30.04
N GLN A 526 -0.50 0.80 -29.36
CA GLN A 526 -0.73 0.37 -27.98
C GLN A 526 -0.87 1.56 -27.03
N GLU A 527 0.00 2.57 -27.16
CA GLU A 527 -0.07 3.80 -26.36
C GLU A 527 -1.38 4.55 -26.59
N VAL A 528 -1.79 4.73 -27.86
CA VAL A 528 -3.09 5.36 -28.19
C VAL A 528 -4.25 4.55 -27.65
N THR A 529 -4.21 3.22 -27.77
CA THR A 529 -5.30 2.35 -27.28
C THR A 529 -5.38 2.36 -25.76
N GLN A 530 -4.23 2.42 -25.07
CA GLN A 530 -4.16 2.59 -23.62
C GLN A 530 -4.71 3.96 -23.20
N LEU A 531 -4.39 5.03 -23.93
CA LEU A 531 -4.96 6.37 -23.69
C LEU A 531 -6.49 6.35 -23.81
N VAL A 532 -7.03 5.70 -24.85
CA VAL A 532 -8.47 5.54 -25.04
C VAL A 532 -9.09 4.73 -23.90
N GLN A 533 -8.48 3.60 -23.52
CA GLN A 533 -8.93 2.77 -22.39
C GLN A 533 -9.01 3.58 -21.09
N ASN A 534 -7.97 4.36 -20.79
CA ASN A 534 -7.88 5.18 -19.59
C ASN A 534 -8.90 6.33 -19.64
N THR A 535 -9.03 7.02 -20.78
CA THR A 535 -10.00 8.12 -20.94
C THR A 535 -11.44 7.65 -20.77
N ILE A 536 -11.80 6.50 -21.36
CA ILE A 536 -13.14 5.90 -21.17
C ILE A 536 -13.35 5.52 -19.71
N GLY A 537 -12.33 4.94 -19.08
CA GLY A 537 -12.33 4.63 -17.64
C GLY A 537 -12.55 5.86 -16.77
N ASP A 538 -11.87 6.97 -17.07
CA ASP A 538 -11.98 8.22 -16.33
C ASP A 538 -13.37 8.85 -16.48
N ILE A 539 -13.96 8.81 -17.68
CA ILE A 539 -15.33 9.30 -17.92
C ILE A 539 -16.34 8.44 -17.16
N ALA A 540 -16.21 7.11 -17.23
CA ALA A 540 -17.07 6.20 -16.49
C ALA A 540 -16.97 6.42 -14.98
N SER A 541 -15.74 6.50 -14.46
CA SER A 541 -15.46 6.78 -13.05
C SER A 541 -16.05 8.13 -12.62
N PHE A 542 -15.92 9.18 -13.45
CA PHE A 542 -16.50 10.49 -13.15
C PHE A 542 -18.03 10.47 -13.03
N GLY A 543 -18.72 9.82 -13.98
CA GLY A 543 -20.17 9.69 -13.94
C GLY A 543 -20.66 8.87 -12.74
N GLU A 544 -19.99 7.75 -12.44
CA GLU A 544 -20.29 6.93 -11.27
C GLU A 544 -20.06 7.68 -9.95
N LYS A 545 -19.00 8.48 -9.85
CA LYS A 545 -18.74 9.34 -8.67
C LYS A 545 -19.84 10.35 -8.45
N ILE A 546 -20.40 10.94 -9.51
CA ILE A 546 -21.58 11.82 -9.39
C ILE A 546 -22.80 11.04 -8.91
N LYS A 547 -23.09 9.87 -9.52
CA LYS A 547 -24.21 8.99 -9.09
C LYS A 547 -24.07 8.61 -7.62
N ASN A 548 -22.86 8.20 -7.20
CA ASN A 548 -22.54 7.79 -5.83
C ASN A 548 -22.62 8.95 -4.82
N LEU A 549 -22.26 10.17 -5.25
CA LEU A 549 -22.42 11.37 -4.42
C LEU A 549 -23.91 11.67 -4.17
N LEU A 550 -24.76 11.55 -5.20
CA LEU A 550 -26.20 11.81 -5.09
C LEU A 550 -26.92 10.72 -4.28
N ASN A 551 -26.51 9.46 -4.42
CA ASN A 551 -27.13 8.32 -3.75
C ASN A 551 -26.64 8.08 -2.30
N PHE A 552 -25.90 9.03 -1.70
CA PHE A 552 -25.37 8.89 -0.35
C PHE A 552 -24.49 7.65 -0.13
N SER A 553 -23.77 7.18 -1.17
CA SER A 553 -22.81 6.06 -1.03
C SER A 553 -21.76 6.34 0.05
N VAL A 554 -21.35 7.62 0.20
CA VAL A 554 -20.53 8.09 1.33
C VAL A 554 -21.24 9.28 1.96
N PRO A 555 -22.01 9.09 3.05
CA PRO A 555 -22.86 10.14 3.62
C PRO A 555 -22.12 11.44 3.96
N PHE A 556 -20.88 11.33 4.47
CA PHE A 556 -20.05 12.49 4.79
C PHE A 556 -19.85 13.43 3.59
N LEU A 557 -19.55 12.89 2.41
CA LEU A 557 -19.31 13.68 1.20
C LEU A 557 -20.61 14.25 0.63
N SER A 558 -21.72 13.51 0.69
CA SER A 558 -23.03 14.00 0.26
C SER A 558 -23.53 15.14 1.14
N TYR A 559 -23.38 15.04 2.47
CA TYR A 559 -23.70 16.15 3.38
C TYR A 559 -22.80 17.37 3.14
N LEU A 560 -21.52 17.15 2.86
CA LEU A 560 -20.59 18.22 2.50
C LEU A 560 -21.03 18.95 1.22
N ALA A 561 -21.45 18.20 0.19
CA ALA A 561 -22.02 18.77 -1.03
C ALA A 561 -23.30 19.58 -0.76
N ILE A 562 -24.19 19.08 0.11
CA ILE A 562 -25.42 19.80 0.52
C ILE A 562 -25.07 21.11 1.23
N VAL A 563 -24.13 21.10 2.18
CA VAL A 563 -23.69 22.31 2.89
C VAL A 563 -23.10 23.34 1.92
N LEU A 564 -22.29 22.90 0.95
CA LEU A 564 -21.74 23.79 -0.08
C LEU A 564 -22.83 24.36 -0.97
N LEU A 565 -23.79 23.54 -1.41
CA LEU A 565 -24.93 24.01 -2.21
C LEU A 565 -25.77 25.05 -1.45
N ILE A 566 -26.05 24.82 -0.15
CA ILE A 566 -26.75 25.80 0.70
C ILE A 566 -25.95 27.10 0.80
N ALA A 567 -24.63 27.02 1.02
CA ALA A 567 -23.78 28.20 1.07
C ALA A 567 -23.79 28.96 -0.26
N VAL A 568 -23.73 28.26 -1.39
CA VAL A 568 -23.84 28.85 -2.73
C VAL A 568 -25.22 29.51 -2.94
N THR A 569 -26.31 28.88 -2.49
CA THR A 569 -27.66 29.48 -2.52
C THR A 569 -27.69 30.80 -1.76
N ILE A 570 -27.17 30.83 -0.53
CA ILE A 570 -27.13 32.04 0.31
C ILE A 570 -26.31 33.13 -0.39
N VAL A 571 -25.13 32.79 -0.92
CA VAL A 571 -24.26 33.75 -1.62
C VAL A 571 -24.95 34.31 -2.87
N LEU A 572 -25.58 33.47 -3.69
CA LEU A 572 -26.28 33.92 -4.91
C LEU A 572 -27.55 34.71 -4.62
N TYR A 573 -28.16 34.51 -3.44
CA TYR A 573 -29.31 35.30 -2.99
C TYR A 573 -28.90 36.74 -2.63
N PHE A 574 -27.80 36.91 -1.89
CA PHE A 574 -27.33 38.25 -1.47
C PHE A 574 -26.45 38.96 -2.51
N ILE A 575 -25.70 38.21 -3.31
CA ILE A 575 -24.71 38.75 -4.24
C ILE A 575 -25.10 38.39 -5.67
N PRO A 576 -25.47 39.38 -6.50
CA PRO A 576 -25.73 39.15 -7.92
C PRO A 576 -24.54 38.51 -8.61
N ILE A 577 -24.80 37.50 -9.46
CA ILE A 577 -23.78 36.67 -10.13
C ILE A 577 -22.73 37.48 -10.90
N ARG A 578 -23.10 38.67 -11.43
CA ARG A 578 -22.19 39.58 -12.12
C ARG A 578 -20.98 39.98 -11.27
N TYR A 579 -21.16 40.21 -9.97
CA TYR A 579 -20.05 40.59 -9.08
C TYR A 579 -19.17 39.39 -8.72
N LEU A 580 -19.76 38.19 -8.62
CA LEU A 580 -19.01 36.95 -8.41
C LEU A 580 -18.13 36.63 -9.63
N ILE A 581 -18.67 36.73 -10.85
CA ILE A 581 -17.91 36.54 -12.10
C ILE A 581 -16.79 37.58 -12.21
N MET A 582 -17.08 38.85 -11.88
CA MET A 582 -16.07 39.93 -11.89
C MET A 582 -14.94 39.66 -10.90
N GLY A 583 -15.26 39.31 -9.65
CA GLY A 583 -14.27 38.96 -8.63
C GLY A 583 -13.46 37.71 -8.99
N TRP A 584 -14.13 36.69 -9.53
CA TRP A 584 -13.48 35.47 -10.04
C TRP A 584 -12.52 35.78 -11.19
N GLY A 585 -12.94 36.60 -12.15
CA GLY A 585 -12.13 37.05 -13.28
C GLY A 585 -10.88 37.78 -12.80
N ILE A 586 -11.04 38.80 -11.95
CA ILE A 586 -9.92 39.54 -11.36
C ILE A 586 -8.97 38.57 -10.66
N ASN A 587 -9.46 37.74 -9.75
CA ASN A 587 -8.64 36.76 -9.03
C ASN A 587 -7.88 35.84 -10.00
N LYS A 588 -8.53 35.30 -11.03
CA LYS A 588 -7.88 34.38 -11.97
C LYS A 588 -6.77 35.04 -12.77
N PHE A 589 -6.94 36.29 -13.19
CA PHE A 589 -5.89 37.06 -13.88
C PHE A 589 -4.78 37.53 -12.92
N THR A 590 -5.08 37.84 -11.67
CA THR A 590 -4.08 38.32 -10.69
C THR A 590 -3.38 37.20 -9.92
N ARG A 591 -3.93 35.98 -9.86
CA ARG A 591 -3.45 34.87 -9.01
C ARG A 591 -2.00 34.48 -9.29
N LYS A 592 -1.62 34.34 -10.56
CA LYS A 592 -0.24 33.99 -10.93
C LYS A 592 0.76 35.12 -10.64
N ILE A 593 0.31 36.37 -10.67
CA ILE A 593 1.13 37.54 -10.37
C ILE A 593 1.38 37.64 -8.85
N LEU A 594 0.33 37.44 -8.05
CA LEU A 594 0.41 37.57 -6.59
C LEU A 594 0.99 36.32 -5.90
N ARG A 595 0.78 35.13 -6.46
CA ARG A 595 1.20 33.86 -5.87
C ARG A 595 1.73 32.89 -6.94
N PRO A 596 3.02 33.01 -7.32
CA PRO A 596 3.63 32.22 -8.40
C PRO A 596 3.59 30.70 -8.18
N HIS A 597 3.55 30.24 -6.93
CA HIS A 597 3.60 28.81 -6.57
C HIS A 597 2.23 28.19 -6.26
N THR A 598 1.13 28.83 -6.64
CA THR A 598 -0.22 28.29 -6.41
C THR A 598 -0.52 27.18 -7.40
N ILE A 599 -0.80 25.97 -6.89
CA ILE A 599 -1.27 24.85 -7.72
C ILE A 599 -2.70 25.17 -8.18
N PRO A 600 -3.01 25.06 -9.49
CA PRO A 600 -4.39 25.23 -9.94
C PRO A 600 -5.24 24.11 -9.33
N ASN A 601 -6.30 24.49 -8.63
CA ASN A 601 -7.23 23.57 -8.00
C ASN A 601 -8.66 23.82 -8.54
N ASN A 602 -9.46 22.77 -8.59
CA ASN A 602 -10.88 22.85 -8.90
C ASN A 602 -11.63 22.12 -7.79
N GLU A 603 -12.27 22.88 -6.90
CA GLU A 603 -12.90 22.37 -5.68
C GLU A 603 -13.94 21.28 -5.95
N LEU A 604 -14.67 21.35 -7.07
CA LEU A 604 -15.64 20.33 -7.46
C LEU A 604 -14.96 19.02 -7.87
N LEU A 605 -13.89 19.10 -8.66
CA LEU A 605 -13.12 17.92 -9.05
C LEU A 605 -12.36 17.35 -7.85
N ASP A 606 -11.88 18.22 -6.97
CA ASP A 606 -11.25 17.84 -5.71
C ASP A 606 -12.25 17.07 -4.84
N LEU A 607 -13.47 17.56 -4.67
CA LEU A 607 -14.54 16.84 -3.97
C LEU A 607 -14.84 15.48 -4.63
N LEU A 608 -15.08 15.46 -5.94
CA LEU A 608 -15.42 14.24 -6.66
C LEU A 608 -14.28 13.21 -6.63
N SER A 609 -13.01 13.63 -6.60
CA SER A 609 -11.86 12.72 -6.49
C SER A 609 -11.79 11.93 -5.17
N ARG A 610 -12.60 12.30 -4.16
CA ARG A 610 -12.78 11.58 -2.88
C ARG A 610 -13.97 10.63 -2.88
N VAL A 611 -14.93 10.84 -3.78
CA VAL A 611 -16.07 9.93 -3.90
C VAL A 611 -15.57 8.66 -4.58
N PRO A 612 -15.88 7.47 -4.03
CA PRO A 612 -15.48 6.23 -4.68
C PRO A 612 -16.33 5.95 -5.92
N ASP A 613 -15.69 5.41 -6.95
CA ASP A 613 -16.43 4.81 -8.07
C ASP A 613 -16.92 3.40 -7.73
N ASN A 614 -17.64 2.74 -8.65
CA ASN A 614 -18.22 1.44 -8.38
C ASN A 614 -17.16 0.35 -8.21
N GLU A 615 -16.00 0.48 -8.87
CA GLU A 615 -14.89 -0.47 -8.74
C GLU A 615 -14.20 -0.33 -7.38
N GLU A 616 -13.91 0.90 -6.94
CA GLU A 616 -13.39 1.19 -5.60
C GLU A 616 -14.36 0.69 -4.50
N LYS A 617 -15.68 0.82 -4.70
CA LYS A 617 -16.69 0.24 -3.78
C LYS A 617 -16.55 -1.27 -3.64
N ILE A 618 -16.27 -2.00 -4.73
CA ILE A 618 -16.03 -3.46 -4.67
C ILE A 618 -14.77 -3.75 -3.85
N TYR A 619 -13.71 -2.96 -4.04
CA TYR A 619 -12.47 -3.12 -3.28
C TYR A 619 -12.70 -2.94 -1.77
N TYR A 620 -13.55 -1.99 -1.38
CA TYR A 620 -13.86 -1.69 0.01
C TYR A 620 -14.94 -2.58 0.62
N LYS A 621 -15.71 -3.30 -0.21
CA LYS A 621 -16.78 -4.20 0.26
C LYS A 621 -16.17 -5.31 1.10
N GLU A 622 -16.58 -5.41 2.36
CA GLU A 622 -16.14 -6.48 3.25
C GLU A 622 -16.74 -7.82 2.80
N LEU A 623 -15.93 -8.88 2.79
CA LEU A 623 -16.41 -10.24 2.57
C LEU A 623 -16.82 -10.85 3.91
N THR A 624 -17.90 -11.63 3.92
CA THR A 624 -18.39 -12.31 5.12
C THR A 624 -17.44 -13.44 5.55
N THR A 625 -17.08 -13.49 6.84
CA THR A 625 -16.29 -14.58 7.42
C THR A 625 -17.16 -15.82 7.61
N ILE A 626 -16.64 -17.03 7.34
CA ILE A 626 -17.43 -18.26 7.40
C ILE A 626 -17.99 -18.52 8.82
N ASP A 627 -17.29 -18.06 9.87
CA ASP A 627 -17.74 -18.15 11.27
C ASP A 627 -19.03 -17.37 11.58
N SER A 628 -19.42 -16.41 10.73
CA SER A 628 -20.67 -15.64 10.91
C SER A 628 -21.93 -16.37 10.44
N VAL A 629 -21.78 -17.52 9.77
CA VAL A 629 -22.88 -18.29 9.19
C VAL A 629 -23.34 -19.45 10.09
N ASP A 630 -22.56 -19.82 11.12
CA ASP A 630 -22.90 -20.96 11.99
C ASP A 630 -23.43 -20.54 13.36
N GLY A 631 -24.76 -20.55 13.44
CA GLY A 631 -25.52 -20.54 14.69
C GLY A 631 -27.03 -20.72 14.47
N GLY A 632 -27.59 -20.18 13.38
CA GLY A 632 -29.05 -20.17 13.16
C GLY A 632 -29.55 -20.86 11.88
N ASP A 633 -28.86 -20.67 10.74
CA ASP A 633 -29.51 -20.91 9.44
C ASP A 633 -29.17 -22.24 8.75
N LYS A 634 -28.03 -22.88 9.06
CA LYS A 634 -27.72 -24.21 8.49
C LYS A 634 -28.63 -25.32 9.05
N LEU A 635 -28.96 -25.26 10.35
CA LEU A 635 -29.90 -26.19 10.99
C LEU A 635 -31.32 -26.11 10.40
N ASN A 636 -31.72 -24.95 9.88
CA ASN A 636 -33.06 -24.74 9.32
C ASN A 636 -33.17 -25.13 7.84
N LYS A 637 -32.05 -25.15 7.10
CA LYS A 637 -32.01 -25.61 5.70
C LYS A 637 -31.97 -27.14 5.58
N ASP A 638 -31.28 -27.82 6.49
CA ASP A 638 -31.20 -29.29 6.50
C ASP A 638 -32.47 -29.95 7.05
N SER A 639 -33.15 -29.31 8.03
CA SER A 639 -34.46 -29.78 8.51
C SER A 639 -35.55 -29.65 7.44
N ARG A 640 -35.51 -28.59 6.61
CA ARG A 640 -36.41 -28.43 5.46
C ARG A 640 -36.13 -29.40 4.30
N ARG A 641 -34.89 -29.85 4.11
CA ARG A 641 -34.57 -30.88 3.09
C ARG A 641 -34.97 -32.29 3.53
N LYS A 642 -34.93 -32.61 4.83
CA LYS A 642 -35.36 -33.93 5.34
C LYS A 642 -36.87 -34.10 5.47
N GLN A 643 -37.67 -33.04 5.39
CA GLN A 643 -39.14 -33.12 5.34
C GLN A 643 -39.72 -33.21 3.92
N LYS A 644 -38.86 -33.19 2.89
CA LYS A 644 -39.26 -33.30 1.47
C LYS A 644 -38.70 -34.53 0.75
N LEU A 645 -38.22 -35.53 1.50
CA LEU A 645 -37.82 -36.84 0.98
C LEU A 645 -38.67 -37.93 1.63
#